data_AF-A0A2X0U0N7-F1
#
_entry.id   AF-A0A2X0U0N7-F1
#
_cell.length_a   1.000
_cell.length_b   1.000
_cell.length_c   1.000
_cell.angle_alpha   90.00
_cell.angle_beta   90.00
_cell.angle_gamma   90.00
#
_symmetry.space_group_name_H-M   'P 1'
#
loop_
_entity.id
_entity.type
_entity.pdbx_description
1 polymer ?
#
loop_
_entity_poly.entity_id
_entity_poly.type
_entity_poly.pdbx_seq_one_letter_code
_entity_poly.pdbx_strand_id
1 'polypeptide(L)'
;MRGSVRIFRRDLLRLVRVPAAWIVIIGMAFVPALYAWFNITGFWDPYSQTSHIRVAVANEDEGATKDQIGTVNVGAMLETQLKGNDQLGWHFVSADEARAEVERGDSYAAFVIPASFSRDLTGIVDGTYVKPNIQYYVNEKNNAVAPKITGAGATALDRQINSAFVSSVAKALTDKASEAGISIADKADQKRSDVSASVSEASAKFGSASQTLDGMGDKIDAAKASVASARTTLSELDSAASELSTSLDQADQLVRDSRTSLASFSSEMGGALDGLSSNAASALAGVSGNAGTLDGAVQGASGRVGGLLAEGASINDSVAGVLAELNALGIGNLPAASTALTDLTNQNAALSTALGTLTTLNSDLSATSTSMSDALTSASDASAAVSTAVTNARSGVSSQLPAISSALDDFSSASSSMRGSLDTLRSQRDQVSGLFDQLDSLLDGAKTATQTSATNVAAIKTDLDSVATDISSLSSSNTLRDLADSLGVNAESIASFMASPTQIETKAVYPVAAYGSAMAPLFTNLALWIGAFSLVLLLKLDVDEEGIGPTSSAAKYMGRWMLLAFMGVIQALVVSIGDLVIGVQAVSRLGFVGTSIAISLVFVSIVYMLSTCFQHIGKGLCVIIMVVQIPGSAGLYPVEMLPSFFRFLHPLFPFTYGINALREIVGGFYGRTYLSCLAVLGAEALVAFAIGLALRPFLVNLNAMITRDLSSSGLFLAEATRVPSNRYRLTHIVAALADHEGFQRSVSGRAARFERRYPRIRRAAIFLGIIVPVVLAVLSVANVAEVPIVLGAWIVWVLLVISFLIGLQYVREALERQQLLGAMDEGDVRSLLTRRVQGARSRIALGAAAVSASISSALEASLTQYDAARDADESAAAPPVDDTATPAPEGAQDEEEAK
;
A
#
# COMPACT_ATOMS: atom_id res chain seq x y z
N MET A 1 50.69 25.02 -3.50
CA MET A 1 49.20 24.97 -3.47
C MET A 1 48.67 24.06 -4.59
N ARG A 2 47.86 23.04 -4.25
CA ARG A 2 47.17 22.16 -5.22
C ARG A 2 46.37 22.99 -6.23
N GLY A 3 46.29 22.53 -7.50
CA GLY A 3 45.67 23.29 -8.60
C GLY A 3 44.21 23.71 -8.35
N SER A 4 43.42 22.88 -7.66
CA SER A 4 42.03 23.17 -7.28
C SER A 4 41.90 24.35 -6.31
N VAL A 5 42.79 24.44 -5.30
CA VAL A 5 42.78 25.53 -4.30
C VAL A 5 43.12 26.87 -4.95
N ARG A 6 44.03 26.89 -5.94
CA ARG A 6 44.36 28.10 -6.69
C ARG A 6 43.16 28.62 -7.49
N ILE A 7 42.38 27.72 -8.11
CA ILE A 7 41.15 28.04 -8.83
C ILE A 7 40.11 28.65 -7.87
N PHE A 8 39.84 27.96 -6.76
CA PHE A 8 38.91 28.44 -5.74
C PHE A 8 39.27 29.83 -5.22
N ARG A 9 40.53 30.03 -4.81
CA ARG A 9 41.00 31.32 -4.28
C ARG A 9 40.87 32.44 -5.32
N ARG A 10 41.23 32.18 -6.58
CA ARG A 10 41.09 33.16 -7.66
C ARG A 10 39.63 33.55 -7.86
N ASP A 11 38.75 32.57 -7.99
CA ASP A 11 37.35 32.82 -8.30
C ASP A 11 36.64 33.55 -7.15
N LEU A 12 36.96 33.22 -5.90
CA LEU A 12 36.50 33.96 -4.73
C LEU A 12 36.97 35.42 -4.76
N LEU A 13 38.25 35.68 -5.05
CA LEU A 13 38.79 37.04 -5.17
C LEU A 13 38.14 37.83 -6.31
N ARG A 14 37.79 37.17 -7.43
CA ARG A 14 37.06 37.81 -8.54
C ARG A 14 35.67 38.27 -8.11
N LEU A 15 34.95 37.45 -7.34
CA LEU A 15 33.63 37.82 -6.80
C LEU A 15 33.74 39.01 -5.83
N VAL A 16 34.71 38.97 -4.91
CA VAL A 16 34.91 40.03 -3.90
C VAL A 16 35.22 41.39 -4.54
N ARG A 17 35.97 41.40 -5.66
CA ARG A 17 36.40 42.62 -6.36
C ARG A 17 35.30 43.32 -7.15
N VAL A 18 34.15 42.69 -7.42
CA VAL A 18 33.09 43.26 -8.25
C VAL A 18 31.88 43.60 -7.37
N PRO A 19 31.65 44.90 -7.03
CA PRO A 19 30.56 45.32 -6.14
C PRO A 19 29.18 44.80 -6.57
N ALA A 20 28.86 44.81 -7.86
CA ALA A 20 27.57 44.33 -8.38
C ALA A 20 27.37 42.82 -8.16
N ALA A 21 28.45 42.02 -8.10
CA ALA A 21 28.35 40.59 -7.84
C ALA A 21 27.85 40.31 -6.41
N TRP A 22 28.11 41.21 -5.45
CA TRP A 22 27.63 41.07 -4.08
C TRP A 22 26.11 41.15 -3.96
N ILE A 23 25.44 41.99 -4.77
CA ILE A 23 23.97 42.06 -4.79
C ILE A 23 23.41 40.69 -5.19
N VAL A 24 23.99 40.07 -6.22
CA VAL A 24 23.56 38.75 -6.69
C VAL A 24 23.90 37.67 -5.67
N ILE A 25 25.08 37.70 -5.04
CA ILE A 25 25.48 36.73 -4.00
C ILE A 25 24.57 36.82 -2.78
N ILE A 26 24.25 38.02 -2.30
CA ILE A 26 23.33 38.23 -1.18
C ILE A 26 21.94 37.73 -1.56
N GLY A 27 21.42 38.12 -2.72
CA GLY A 27 20.13 37.61 -3.20
C GLY A 27 20.11 36.08 -3.27
N MET A 28 21.14 35.47 -3.82
CA MET A 28 21.28 34.01 -3.93
C MET A 28 21.42 33.32 -2.57
N ALA A 29 22.00 33.97 -1.57
CA ALA A 29 22.10 33.45 -0.21
C ALA A 29 20.75 33.42 0.52
N PHE A 30 19.91 34.44 0.30
CA PHE A 30 18.63 34.63 1.03
C PHE A 30 17.41 34.06 0.31
N VAL A 31 17.38 34.01 -1.02
CA VAL A 31 16.21 33.51 -1.79
C VAL A 31 15.74 32.13 -1.31
N PRO A 32 16.62 31.13 -1.08
CA PRO A 32 16.17 29.83 -0.60
C PRO A 32 15.67 29.90 0.85
N ALA A 33 16.27 30.75 1.67
CA ALA A 33 15.86 30.95 3.06
C ALA A 33 14.46 31.57 3.17
N LEU A 34 14.14 32.55 2.31
CA LEU A 34 12.79 33.11 2.25
C LEU A 34 11.73 32.04 1.99
N TYR A 35 12.03 31.06 1.12
CA TYR A 35 11.11 29.95 0.89
C TYR A 35 10.85 29.15 2.18
N ALA A 36 11.90 28.73 2.88
CA ALA A 36 11.75 28.00 4.13
C ALA A 36 11.00 28.83 5.19
N TRP A 37 11.43 30.07 5.43
CA TRP A 37 10.91 30.93 6.49
C TRP A 37 9.42 31.27 6.33
N PHE A 38 9.00 31.67 5.13
CA PHE A 38 7.59 32.00 4.90
C PHE A 38 6.70 30.77 5.03
N ASN A 39 7.15 29.60 4.58
CA ASN A 39 6.38 28.37 4.73
C ASN A 39 6.35 27.91 6.19
N ILE A 40 7.48 27.87 6.90
CA ILE A 40 7.52 27.49 8.33
C ILE A 40 6.64 28.41 9.17
N THR A 41 6.69 29.72 8.93
CA THR A 41 5.84 30.70 9.64
C THR A 41 4.37 30.54 9.27
N GLY A 42 4.05 30.34 7.99
CA GLY A 42 2.67 30.11 7.55
C GLY A 42 2.05 28.82 8.11
N PHE A 43 2.87 27.80 8.37
CA PHE A 43 2.47 26.53 8.99
C PHE A 43 2.78 26.48 10.50
N TRP A 44 3.05 27.60 11.17
CA TRP A 44 3.55 27.58 12.55
C TRP A 44 2.59 26.87 13.52
N ASP A 45 1.33 27.31 13.53
CA ASP A 45 0.26 26.71 14.34
C ASP A 45 -1.13 26.98 13.73
N PRO A 46 -1.49 26.30 12.63
CA PRO A 46 -2.83 26.45 12.03
C PRO A 46 -3.94 25.90 12.93
N TYR A 47 -3.62 25.07 13.93
CA TYR A 47 -4.60 24.40 14.78
C TYR A 47 -5.04 25.26 15.98
N SER A 48 -4.23 26.22 16.41
CA SER A 48 -4.65 27.23 17.41
C SER A 48 -5.77 28.16 16.93
N GLN A 49 -6.00 28.25 15.61
CA GLN A 49 -6.95 29.17 14.99
C GLN A 49 -8.23 28.49 14.49
N THR A 50 -8.55 27.30 14.99
CA THR A 50 -9.74 26.54 14.57
C THR A 50 -11.06 27.21 14.91
N SER A 51 -11.08 28.20 15.82
CA SER A 51 -12.26 29.03 16.13
C SER A 51 -12.77 29.84 14.93
N HIS A 52 -11.95 30.04 13.89
CA HIS A 52 -12.38 30.68 12.63
C HIS A 52 -13.09 29.72 11.67
N ILE A 53 -13.09 28.40 11.95
CA ILE A 53 -13.84 27.42 11.17
C ILE A 53 -15.28 27.47 11.63
N ARG A 54 -16.14 28.04 10.79
CA ARG A 54 -17.58 28.13 11.04
C ARG A 54 -18.26 26.77 10.98
N VAL A 55 -18.98 26.43 12.03
CA VAL A 55 -19.72 25.18 12.18
C VAL A 55 -21.14 25.51 12.65
N ALA A 56 -22.11 25.23 11.78
CA ALA A 56 -23.51 25.47 12.08
C ALA A 56 -24.06 24.37 13.00
N VAL A 57 -24.89 24.74 13.97
CA VAL A 57 -25.57 23.79 14.85
C VAL A 57 -27.06 24.12 14.85
N ALA A 58 -27.88 23.17 14.46
CA ALA A 58 -29.33 23.24 14.56
C ALA A 58 -29.81 22.29 15.66
N ASN A 59 -30.46 22.86 16.67
CA ASN A 59 -31.03 22.11 17.78
C ASN A 59 -32.56 22.08 17.67
N GLU A 60 -33.11 20.97 17.22
CA GLU A 60 -34.57 20.77 17.10
C GLU A 60 -35.14 19.98 18.31
N ASP A 61 -34.30 19.59 19.29
CA ASP A 61 -34.68 18.73 20.42
C ASP A 61 -35.73 19.36 21.34
N GLU A 62 -36.87 18.69 21.48
CA GLU A 62 -37.99 19.16 22.32
C GLU A 62 -37.80 18.80 23.81
N GLY A 63 -36.82 17.96 24.14
CA GLY A 63 -36.64 17.40 25.47
C GLY A 63 -37.54 16.19 25.75
N ALA A 64 -37.39 15.59 26.93
CA ALA A 64 -38.18 14.43 27.34
C ALA A 64 -38.56 14.50 28.82
N THR A 65 -39.78 14.07 29.16
CA THR A 65 -40.21 13.95 30.55
C THR A 65 -40.50 12.49 30.87
N LYS A 66 -39.90 11.97 31.94
CA LYS A 66 -40.10 10.60 32.42
C LYS A 66 -40.38 10.62 33.93
N ASP A 67 -41.32 9.79 34.40
CA ASP A 67 -41.74 9.76 35.81
C ASP A 67 -40.61 9.44 36.81
N GLN A 68 -39.57 8.73 36.35
CA GLN A 68 -38.47 8.25 37.18
C GLN A 68 -37.31 9.26 37.33
N ILE A 69 -37.11 10.15 36.35
CA ILE A 69 -35.97 11.09 36.27
C ILE A 69 -36.37 12.55 36.02
N GLY A 70 -37.67 12.86 35.86
CA GLY A 70 -38.18 14.20 35.61
C GLY A 70 -38.03 14.65 34.15
N THR A 71 -38.10 15.96 33.91
CA THR A 71 -37.89 16.57 32.59
C THR A 71 -36.39 16.78 32.33
N VAL A 72 -35.89 16.20 31.24
CA VAL A 72 -34.49 16.29 30.80
C VAL A 72 -34.46 16.78 29.34
N ASN A 73 -33.69 17.83 29.07
CA ASN A 73 -33.43 18.32 27.72
C ASN A 73 -31.92 18.35 27.46
N VAL A 74 -31.42 17.25 26.89
CA VAL A 74 -30.00 17.04 26.56
C VAL A 74 -29.57 17.96 25.40
N GLY A 75 -30.43 18.22 24.42
CA GLY A 75 -30.12 19.14 23.31
C GLY A 75 -29.83 20.56 23.79
N ALA A 76 -30.63 21.11 24.71
CA ALA A 76 -30.41 22.42 25.31
C ALA A 76 -29.13 22.48 26.16
N MET A 77 -28.80 21.38 26.86
CA MET A 77 -27.53 21.26 27.58
C MET A 77 -26.35 21.25 26.61
N LEU A 78 -26.45 20.52 25.50
CA LEU A 78 -25.43 20.46 24.46
C LEU A 78 -25.23 21.82 23.78
N GLU A 79 -26.31 22.52 23.44
CA GLU A 79 -26.27 23.88 22.92
C GLU A 79 -25.54 24.84 23.89
N THR A 80 -25.81 24.73 25.18
CA THR A 80 -25.15 25.55 26.20
C THR A 80 -23.66 25.24 26.31
N GLN A 81 -23.28 23.96 26.27
CA GLN A 81 -21.87 23.53 26.30
C GLN A 81 -21.11 23.96 25.04
N LEU A 82 -21.73 23.85 23.87
CA LEU A 82 -21.15 24.28 22.60
C LEU A 82 -20.97 25.79 22.52
N LYS A 83 -21.91 26.58 23.05
CA LYS A 83 -21.76 28.03 23.18
C LYS A 83 -20.58 28.43 24.06
N GLY A 84 -20.21 27.59 25.03
CA GLY A 84 -19.03 27.79 25.88
C GLY A 84 -17.74 27.20 25.34
N ASN A 85 -17.77 26.54 24.17
CA ASN A 85 -16.60 25.88 23.57
C ASN A 85 -16.00 26.76 22.47
N ASP A 86 -14.87 27.41 22.75
CA ASP A 86 -14.24 28.31 21.76
C ASP A 86 -13.27 27.58 20.80
N GLN A 87 -13.25 26.24 20.76
CA GLN A 87 -12.33 25.50 19.90
C GLN A 87 -12.71 25.55 18.42
N LEU A 88 -14.01 25.66 18.13
CA LEU A 88 -14.56 25.83 16.77
C LEU A 88 -15.50 27.04 16.76
N GLY A 89 -15.71 27.62 15.57
CA GLY A 89 -16.61 28.75 15.39
C GLY A 89 -18.07 28.30 15.35
N TRP A 90 -18.60 27.84 16.49
CA TRP A 90 -19.98 27.38 16.59
C TRP A 90 -20.95 28.54 16.44
N HIS A 91 -21.97 28.36 15.62
CA HIS A 91 -23.11 29.28 15.55
C HIS A 91 -24.40 28.51 15.33
N PHE A 92 -25.49 29.06 15.85
CA PHE A 92 -26.77 28.36 15.95
C PHE A 92 -27.77 28.94 14.96
N VAL A 93 -28.34 28.07 14.14
CA VAL A 93 -29.25 28.42 13.03
C VAL A 93 -30.32 27.34 12.91
N SER A 94 -31.36 27.58 12.10
CA SER A 94 -32.38 26.56 11.82
C SER A 94 -31.80 25.36 11.03
N ALA A 95 -32.42 24.19 11.09
CA ALA A 95 -31.94 23.01 10.35
C ALA A 95 -31.84 23.24 8.83
N ASP A 96 -32.79 23.99 8.24
CA ASP A 96 -32.76 24.34 6.82
C ASP A 96 -31.61 25.30 6.48
N GLU A 97 -31.39 26.29 7.33
CA GLU A 97 -30.28 27.24 7.18
C GLU A 97 -28.92 26.58 7.37
N ALA A 98 -28.79 25.69 8.36
CA ALA A 98 -27.57 24.93 8.61
C ALA A 98 -27.14 24.11 7.39
N ARG A 99 -28.09 23.41 6.75
CA ARG A 99 -27.85 22.68 5.50
C ARG A 99 -27.47 23.62 4.36
N ALA A 100 -28.23 24.69 4.18
CA ALA A 100 -28.00 25.65 3.10
C ALA A 100 -26.65 26.38 3.24
N GLU A 101 -26.20 26.70 4.45
CA GLU A 101 -24.88 27.29 4.69
C GLU A 101 -23.74 26.34 4.33
N VAL A 102 -23.87 25.05 4.66
CA VAL A 102 -22.88 24.03 4.26
C VAL A 102 -22.84 23.90 2.74
N GLU A 103 -23.99 23.88 2.07
CA GLU A 103 -24.07 23.82 0.61
C GLU A 103 -23.47 25.06 -0.07
N ARG A 104 -23.75 26.27 0.45
CA ARG A 104 -23.18 27.53 -0.05
C ARG A 104 -21.69 27.71 0.27
N GLY A 105 -21.20 27.00 1.29
CA GLY A 105 -19.82 27.13 1.79
C GLY A 105 -19.62 28.25 2.81
N ASP A 106 -20.71 28.82 3.34
CA ASP A 106 -20.68 29.79 4.45
C ASP A 106 -20.24 29.11 5.77
N SER A 107 -20.54 27.81 5.89
CA SER A 107 -20.15 26.92 6.99
C SER A 107 -19.43 25.69 6.45
N TYR A 108 -18.39 25.22 7.16
CA TYR A 108 -17.63 24.03 6.73
C TYR A 108 -18.34 22.73 7.08
N ALA A 109 -19.10 22.74 8.17
CA ALA A 109 -19.91 21.63 8.63
C ALA A 109 -21.18 22.11 9.35
N ALA A 110 -22.16 21.23 9.45
CA ALA A 110 -23.36 21.42 10.25
C ALA A 110 -23.71 20.19 11.08
N PHE A 111 -24.17 20.40 12.31
CA PHE A 111 -24.75 19.38 13.17
C PHE A 111 -26.23 19.66 13.36
N VAL A 112 -27.09 18.69 13.03
CA VAL A 112 -28.55 18.80 13.25
C VAL A 112 -28.96 17.78 14.30
N ILE A 113 -29.35 18.27 15.47
CA ILE A 113 -29.87 17.49 16.59
C ILE A 113 -31.38 17.33 16.36
N PRO A 114 -31.91 16.10 16.22
CA PRO A 114 -33.31 15.89 15.89
C PRO A 114 -34.24 16.13 17.08
N ALA A 115 -35.52 16.37 16.81
CA ALA A 115 -36.56 16.59 17.83
C ALA A 115 -36.73 15.45 18.85
N SER A 116 -36.38 14.22 18.48
CA SER A 116 -36.49 13.04 19.34
C SER A 116 -35.28 12.81 20.24
N PHE A 117 -34.22 13.61 20.13
CA PHE A 117 -32.89 13.30 20.68
C PHE A 117 -32.91 12.99 22.19
N SER A 118 -33.51 13.86 23.02
CA SER A 118 -33.62 13.61 24.46
C SER A 118 -34.55 12.43 24.80
N ARG A 119 -35.61 12.22 24.02
CA ARG A 119 -36.56 11.12 24.22
C ARG A 119 -35.91 9.77 23.97
N ASP A 120 -35.12 9.68 22.92
CA ASP A 120 -34.43 8.46 22.52
C ASP A 120 -33.33 8.10 23.53
N LEU A 121 -32.57 9.11 24.00
CA LEU A 121 -31.57 8.96 25.09
C LEU A 121 -32.17 8.50 26.42
N THR A 122 -33.28 9.11 26.84
CA THR A 122 -33.91 8.81 28.13
C THR A 122 -34.66 7.47 28.15
N GLY A 123 -34.84 6.82 26.99
CA GLY A 123 -35.45 5.49 26.88
C GLY A 123 -34.67 4.37 27.58
N ILE A 124 -33.41 4.59 27.96
CA ILE A 124 -32.65 3.58 28.74
C ILE A 124 -33.24 3.35 30.14
N VAL A 125 -33.94 4.35 30.69
CA VAL A 125 -34.47 4.30 32.06
C VAL A 125 -35.73 3.42 32.14
N ASP A 126 -36.50 3.33 31.07
CA ASP A 126 -37.75 2.56 30.98
C ASP A 126 -37.68 1.38 29.99
N GLY A 127 -36.50 1.05 29.48
CA GLY A 127 -36.28 -0.06 28.56
C GLY A 127 -36.73 0.20 27.11
N THR A 128 -37.05 1.45 26.75
CA THR A 128 -37.43 1.87 25.39
C THR A 128 -36.28 2.52 24.61
N TYR A 129 -35.03 2.24 24.98
CA TYR A 129 -33.85 2.88 24.42
C TYR A 129 -33.77 2.74 22.90
N VAL A 130 -33.72 3.88 22.23
CA VAL A 130 -33.41 3.99 20.81
C VAL A 130 -32.12 4.80 20.70
N LYS A 131 -31.15 4.31 19.92
CA LYS A 131 -29.88 5.04 19.75
C LYS A 131 -30.17 6.39 19.06
N PRO A 132 -29.94 7.54 19.73
CA PRO A 132 -30.14 8.85 19.13
C PRO A 132 -29.14 9.06 17.97
N ASN A 133 -29.53 9.79 16.92
CA ASN A 133 -28.68 10.07 15.77
C ASN A 133 -28.60 11.58 15.49
N ILE A 134 -27.40 12.16 15.55
CA ILE A 134 -27.15 13.55 15.12
C ILE A 134 -26.71 13.53 13.67
N GLN A 135 -27.36 14.33 12.84
CA GLN A 135 -27.01 14.41 11.42
C GLN A 135 -25.82 15.36 11.26
N TYR A 136 -24.73 14.85 10.69
CA TYR A 136 -23.52 15.61 10.39
C TYR A 136 -23.40 15.86 8.89
N TYR A 137 -23.38 17.13 8.51
CA TYR A 137 -23.16 17.58 7.14
C TYR A 137 -21.80 18.24 7.04
N VAL A 138 -21.07 17.98 5.96
CA VAL A 138 -19.73 18.55 5.76
C VAL A 138 -19.51 18.90 4.29
N ASN A 139 -18.90 20.06 4.05
CA ASN A 139 -18.53 20.49 2.71
C ASN A 139 -17.07 20.16 2.41
N GLU A 140 -16.83 18.95 1.89
CA GLU A 140 -15.49 18.51 1.51
C GLU A 140 -14.91 19.28 0.30
N LYS A 141 -15.75 19.93 -0.50
CA LYS A 141 -15.34 20.72 -1.66
C LYS A 141 -14.62 22.02 -1.25
N ASN A 142 -15.05 22.65 -0.16
CA ASN A 142 -14.51 23.96 0.25
C ASN A 142 -13.05 23.85 0.69
N ASN A 143 -12.68 22.78 1.40
CA ASN A 143 -11.31 22.53 1.84
C ASN A 143 -11.11 21.05 2.19
N ALA A 144 -9.99 20.45 1.79
CA ALA A 144 -9.71 19.03 2.03
C ALA A 144 -9.35 18.69 3.49
N VAL A 145 -8.89 19.66 4.28
CA VAL A 145 -8.49 19.48 5.68
C VAL A 145 -9.65 19.77 6.63
N ALA A 146 -10.53 20.71 6.28
CA ALA A 146 -11.66 21.09 7.13
C ALA A 146 -12.53 19.90 7.59
N PRO A 147 -12.90 18.91 6.74
CA PRO A 147 -13.66 17.73 7.16
C PRO A 147 -12.98 16.90 8.25
N LYS A 148 -11.64 16.88 8.27
CA LYS A 148 -10.87 16.17 9.30
C LYS A 148 -10.90 16.92 10.63
N ILE A 149 -10.84 18.25 10.58
CA ILE A 149 -10.94 19.10 11.78
C ILE A 149 -12.35 19.07 12.34
N THR A 150 -13.38 19.30 11.52
CA THR A 150 -14.78 19.29 11.94
C THR A 150 -15.25 17.88 12.34
N GLY A 151 -14.71 16.83 11.73
CA GLY A 151 -14.92 15.44 12.15
C GLY A 151 -14.32 15.10 13.52
N ALA A 152 -13.13 15.63 13.84
CA ALA A 152 -12.59 15.55 15.20
C ALA A 152 -13.49 16.32 16.20
N GLY A 153 -14.03 17.47 15.78
CA GLY A 153 -15.07 18.20 16.51
C GLY A 153 -16.32 17.35 16.77
N ALA A 154 -16.79 16.57 15.79
CA ALA A 154 -17.91 15.64 15.94
C ALA A 154 -17.63 14.57 17.02
N THR A 155 -16.40 14.05 17.08
CA THR A 155 -16.00 13.09 18.12
C THR A 155 -15.93 13.73 19.50
N ALA A 156 -15.47 14.98 19.58
CA ALA A 156 -15.50 15.75 20.83
C ALA A 156 -16.94 16.02 21.30
N LEU A 157 -17.83 16.34 20.36
CA LEU A 157 -19.26 16.52 20.61
C LEU A 157 -19.91 15.23 21.14
N ASP A 158 -19.62 14.08 20.53
CA ASP A 158 -20.10 12.76 20.99
C ASP A 158 -19.66 12.46 22.44
N ARG A 159 -18.43 12.81 22.82
CA ARG A 159 -17.96 12.68 24.21
C ARG A 159 -18.69 13.63 25.16
N GLN A 160 -18.94 14.87 24.76
CA GLN A 160 -19.68 15.84 25.56
C GLN A 160 -21.13 15.39 25.79
N ILE A 161 -21.78 14.84 24.76
CA ILE A 161 -23.12 14.25 24.85
C ILE A 161 -23.15 13.13 25.89
N ASN A 162 -22.23 12.17 25.78
CA ASN A 162 -22.13 11.06 26.73
C ASN A 162 -21.90 11.56 28.17
N SER A 163 -21.02 12.55 28.36
CA SER A 163 -20.76 13.15 29.68
C SER A 163 -21.98 13.88 30.25
N ALA A 164 -22.69 14.67 29.44
CA ALA A 164 -23.86 15.43 29.86
C ALA A 164 -25.03 14.49 30.23
N PHE A 165 -25.21 13.41 29.46
CA PHE A 165 -26.20 12.38 29.73
C PHE A 165 -25.91 11.64 31.03
N VAL A 166 -24.68 11.11 31.20
CA VAL A 166 -24.27 10.39 32.41
C VAL A 166 -24.38 11.27 33.65
N SER A 167 -23.98 12.55 33.56
CA SER A 167 -24.12 13.52 34.65
C SER A 167 -25.58 13.74 35.06
N SER A 168 -26.48 13.87 34.08
CA SER A 168 -27.91 14.07 34.32
C SER A 168 -28.56 12.86 35.00
N VAL A 169 -28.24 11.65 34.54
CA VAL A 169 -28.73 10.40 35.13
C VAL A 169 -28.17 10.19 36.54
N ALA A 170 -26.87 10.43 36.75
CA ALA A 170 -26.23 10.31 38.06
C ALA A 170 -26.84 11.30 39.08
N LYS A 171 -27.11 12.54 38.65
CA LYS A 171 -27.78 13.55 39.47
C LYS A 171 -29.20 13.13 39.84
N ALA A 172 -30.02 12.71 38.86
CA ALA A 172 -31.38 12.26 39.10
C ALA A 172 -31.47 11.04 40.04
N LEU A 173 -30.54 10.08 39.89
CA LEU A 173 -30.44 8.92 40.78
C LEU A 173 -30.00 9.29 42.20
N THR A 174 -29.11 10.28 42.34
CA THR A 174 -28.63 10.74 43.65
C THR A 174 -29.68 11.56 44.40
N ASP A 175 -30.43 12.41 43.69
CA ASP A 175 -31.54 13.18 44.26
C ASP A 175 -32.66 12.23 44.76
N LYS A 176 -32.99 11.19 44.00
CA LYS A 176 -33.90 10.10 44.42
C LYS A 176 -33.36 9.27 45.59
N ALA A 177 -32.05 9.05 45.66
CA ALA A 177 -31.42 8.32 46.77
C ALA A 177 -31.44 9.14 48.07
N SER A 178 -31.33 10.46 47.98
CA SER A 178 -31.37 11.37 49.13
C SER A 178 -32.78 11.53 49.73
N GLU A 179 -33.85 11.34 48.94
CA GLU A 179 -35.25 11.32 49.42
C GLU A 179 -35.64 9.98 50.08
N ALA A 180 -34.93 8.88 49.79
CA ALA A 180 -35.38 7.54 50.16
C ALA A 180 -34.84 7.02 51.50
N GLY A 181 -33.85 7.65 52.14
CA GLY A 181 -33.44 7.39 53.54
C GLY A 181 -33.31 5.93 53.97
N ILE A 182 -32.82 5.03 53.11
CA ILE A 182 -32.69 3.58 53.41
C ILE A 182 -31.21 3.24 53.62
N SER A 183 -30.90 2.53 54.70
CA SER A 183 -29.58 1.97 54.99
C SER A 183 -29.08 1.13 53.81
N ILE A 184 -28.11 1.68 53.08
CA ILE A 184 -27.50 1.11 51.88
C ILE A 184 -26.84 -0.25 52.17
N ALA A 185 -26.44 -0.51 53.42
CA ALA A 185 -25.72 -1.72 53.83
C ALA A 185 -26.54 -3.03 53.65
N ASP A 186 -27.81 -3.07 54.07
CA ASP A 186 -28.59 -4.31 54.03
C ASP A 186 -29.05 -4.68 52.61
N LYS A 187 -29.32 -3.67 51.76
CA LYS A 187 -29.61 -3.88 50.33
C LYS A 187 -28.34 -4.20 49.53
N ALA A 188 -27.19 -3.67 49.93
CA ALA A 188 -25.91 -3.94 49.28
C ALA A 188 -25.48 -5.39 49.46
N ASP A 189 -25.65 -5.98 50.65
CA ASP A 189 -25.30 -7.40 50.89
C ASP A 189 -26.19 -8.36 50.08
N GLN A 190 -27.50 -8.07 50.00
CA GLN A 190 -28.43 -8.89 49.21
C GLN A 190 -28.17 -8.74 47.71
N LYS A 191 -27.96 -7.51 47.22
CA LYS A 191 -27.60 -7.26 45.80
C LYS A 191 -26.22 -7.80 45.43
N ARG A 192 -25.28 -7.84 46.38
CA ARG A 192 -23.94 -8.41 46.18
C ARG A 192 -23.99 -9.93 46.09
N SER A 193 -24.83 -10.60 46.89
CA SER A 193 -25.11 -12.03 46.74
C SER A 193 -25.76 -12.33 45.38
N ASP A 194 -26.73 -11.51 44.96
CA ASP A 194 -27.36 -11.63 43.65
C ASP A 194 -26.34 -11.46 42.51
N VAL A 195 -25.44 -10.48 42.62
CA VAL A 195 -24.38 -10.23 41.63
C VAL A 195 -23.37 -11.38 41.60
N SER A 196 -22.92 -11.87 42.75
CA SER A 196 -22.02 -13.02 42.81
C SER A 196 -22.64 -14.27 42.18
N ALA A 197 -23.92 -14.54 42.49
CA ALA A 197 -24.66 -15.64 41.88
C ALA A 197 -24.80 -15.45 40.36
N SER A 198 -25.11 -14.23 39.91
CA SER A 198 -25.23 -13.90 38.48
C SER A 198 -23.91 -14.03 37.73
N VAL A 199 -22.79 -13.62 38.33
CA VAL A 199 -21.44 -13.76 37.73
C VAL A 199 -21.04 -15.23 37.67
N SER A 200 -21.31 -16.03 38.71
CA SER A 200 -21.07 -17.47 38.70
C SER A 200 -21.95 -18.20 37.67
N GLU A 201 -23.22 -17.83 37.55
CA GLU A 201 -24.12 -18.37 36.53
C GLU A 201 -23.67 -17.99 35.11
N ALA A 202 -23.24 -16.75 34.92
CA ALA A 202 -22.67 -16.29 33.66
C ALA A 202 -21.41 -17.09 33.31
N SER A 203 -20.45 -17.24 34.24
CA SER A 203 -19.24 -18.04 34.03
C SER A 203 -19.55 -19.50 33.67
N ALA A 204 -20.54 -20.12 34.33
CA ALA A 204 -20.99 -21.46 34.00
C ALA A 204 -21.54 -21.56 32.57
N LYS A 205 -22.38 -20.59 32.16
CA LYS A 205 -22.91 -20.52 30.79
C LYS A 205 -21.81 -20.29 29.75
N PHE A 206 -20.83 -19.43 30.02
CA PHE A 206 -19.65 -19.29 29.14
C PHE A 206 -18.82 -20.56 29.07
N GLY A 207 -18.71 -21.32 30.18
CA GLY A 207 -18.09 -22.64 30.18
C GLY A 207 -18.80 -23.60 29.23
N SER A 208 -20.12 -23.69 29.30
CA SER A 208 -20.93 -24.52 28.40
C SER A 208 -20.85 -24.07 26.94
N ALA A 209 -20.89 -22.76 26.69
CA ALA A 209 -20.73 -22.20 25.35
C ALA A 209 -19.34 -22.49 24.77
N SER A 210 -18.28 -22.33 25.57
CA SER A 210 -16.90 -22.68 25.18
C SER A 210 -16.80 -24.15 24.78
N GLN A 211 -17.32 -25.05 25.62
CA GLN A 211 -17.25 -26.49 25.36
C GLN A 211 -18.03 -26.88 24.10
N THR A 212 -19.18 -26.24 23.85
CA THR A 212 -19.98 -26.46 22.65
C THR A 212 -19.24 -25.98 21.41
N LEU A 213 -18.65 -24.78 21.46
CA LEU A 213 -17.86 -24.21 20.37
C LEU A 213 -16.60 -25.03 20.08
N ASP A 214 -15.89 -25.49 21.10
CA ASP A 214 -14.72 -26.37 20.91
C ASP A 214 -15.12 -27.69 20.24
N GLY A 215 -16.25 -28.28 20.66
CA GLY A 215 -16.80 -29.50 20.05
C GLY A 215 -17.34 -29.33 18.63
N MET A 216 -17.56 -28.10 18.14
CA MET A 216 -18.00 -27.86 16.76
C MET A 216 -16.89 -28.15 15.74
N GLY A 217 -15.61 -28.05 16.13
CA GLY A 217 -14.50 -28.36 15.23
C GLY A 217 -14.61 -29.77 14.65
N ASP A 218 -14.89 -30.76 15.50
CA ASP A 218 -15.03 -32.16 15.11
C ASP A 218 -16.26 -32.41 14.25
N LYS A 219 -17.40 -31.75 14.56
CA LYS A 219 -18.62 -31.85 13.74
C LYS A 219 -18.41 -31.25 12.35
N ILE A 220 -17.75 -30.10 12.28
CA ILE A 220 -17.44 -29.43 11.01
C ILE A 220 -16.51 -30.31 10.17
N ASP A 221 -15.49 -30.93 10.77
CA ASP A 221 -14.60 -31.85 10.08
C ASP A 221 -15.34 -33.10 9.57
N ALA A 222 -16.28 -33.64 10.35
CA ALA A 222 -17.16 -34.72 9.91
C ALA A 222 -18.05 -34.28 8.72
N ALA A 223 -18.63 -33.08 8.76
CA ALA A 223 -19.40 -32.53 7.65
C ALA A 223 -18.56 -32.36 6.38
N LYS A 224 -17.31 -31.87 6.51
CA LYS A 224 -16.38 -31.76 5.37
C LYS A 224 -16.03 -33.13 4.78
N ALA A 225 -15.83 -34.14 5.62
CA ALA A 225 -15.64 -35.51 5.15
C ALA A 225 -16.87 -36.04 4.39
N SER A 226 -18.09 -35.71 4.85
CA SER A 226 -19.33 -36.02 4.13
C SER A 226 -19.45 -35.28 2.80
N VAL A 227 -19.04 -34.00 2.72
CA VAL A 227 -18.95 -33.27 1.43
C VAL A 227 -18.01 -33.98 0.46
N ALA A 228 -16.82 -34.37 0.94
CA ALA A 228 -15.85 -35.09 0.11
C ALA A 228 -16.40 -36.44 -0.38
N SER A 229 -17.04 -37.22 0.50
CA SER A 229 -17.69 -38.47 0.10
C SER A 229 -18.83 -38.25 -0.90
N ALA A 230 -19.63 -37.19 -0.73
CA ALA A 230 -20.70 -36.86 -1.65
C ALA A 230 -20.18 -36.46 -3.03
N ARG A 231 -19.06 -35.72 -3.10
CA ARG A 231 -18.36 -35.42 -4.37
C ARG A 231 -17.91 -36.68 -5.11
N THR A 232 -17.38 -37.68 -4.39
CA THR A 232 -17.01 -38.96 -5.01
C THR A 232 -18.21 -39.64 -5.65
N THR A 233 -19.34 -39.74 -4.93
CA THR A 233 -20.58 -40.32 -5.50
C THR A 233 -21.14 -39.49 -6.66
N LEU A 234 -20.97 -38.17 -6.64
CA LEU A 234 -21.36 -37.29 -7.74
C LEU A 234 -20.53 -37.54 -9.02
N SER A 235 -19.27 -37.95 -8.88
CA SER A 235 -18.42 -38.36 -10.00
C SER A 235 -18.81 -39.74 -10.56
N GLU A 236 -19.24 -40.66 -9.69
CA GLU A 236 -19.81 -41.95 -10.11
C GLU A 236 -21.11 -41.75 -10.89
N LEU A 237 -21.96 -40.81 -10.43
CA LEU A 237 -23.17 -40.40 -11.12
C LEU A 237 -22.90 -39.88 -12.54
N ASP A 238 -21.88 -39.04 -12.71
CA ASP A 238 -21.49 -38.50 -14.02
C ASP A 238 -21.02 -39.61 -14.98
N SER A 239 -20.30 -40.60 -14.46
CA SER A 239 -19.84 -41.75 -15.22
C SER A 239 -21.04 -42.59 -15.69
N ALA A 240 -21.97 -42.91 -14.79
CA ALA A 240 -23.20 -43.62 -15.13
C ALA A 240 -24.08 -42.84 -16.13
N ALA A 241 -24.13 -41.51 -15.99
CA ALA A 241 -24.87 -40.65 -16.91
C ALA A 241 -24.26 -40.67 -18.32
N SER A 242 -22.93 -40.65 -18.44
CA SER A 242 -22.21 -40.77 -19.72
C SER A 242 -22.43 -42.13 -20.38
N GLU A 243 -22.42 -43.21 -19.59
CA GLU A 243 -22.70 -44.56 -20.07
C GLU A 243 -24.14 -44.71 -20.58
N LEU A 244 -25.13 -44.16 -19.89
CA LEU A 244 -26.51 -44.15 -20.36
C LEU A 244 -26.67 -43.31 -21.64
N SER A 245 -26.01 -42.16 -21.73
CA SER A 245 -25.96 -41.34 -22.96
C SER A 245 -25.50 -42.15 -24.16
N THR A 246 -24.44 -42.94 -23.97
CA THR A 246 -23.86 -43.79 -25.02
C THR A 246 -24.83 -44.90 -25.42
N SER A 247 -25.50 -45.54 -24.45
CA SER A 247 -26.54 -46.53 -24.72
C SER A 247 -27.74 -45.94 -25.47
N LEU A 248 -28.14 -44.71 -25.16
CA LEU A 248 -29.22 -44.02 -25.88
C LEU A 248 -28.84 -43.72 -27.33
N ASP A 249 -27.57 -43.35 -27.60
CA ASP A 249 -27.09 -43.14 -28.97
C ASP A 249 -27.04 -44.45 -29.77
N GLN A 250 -26.61 -45.54 -29.13
CA GLN A 250 -26.65 -46.88 -29.72
C GLN A 250 -28.09 -47.34 -29.98
N ALA A 251 -29.00 -47.09 -29.03
CA ALA A 251 -30.41 -47.42 -29.16
C ALA A 251 -31.07 -46.67 -30.34
N ASP A 252 -30.77 -45.37 -30.50
CA ASP A 252 -31.23 -44.59 -31.64
C ASP A 252 -30.70 -45.13 -32.99
N GLN A 253 -29.43 -45.54 -33.01
CA GLN A 253 -28.85 -46.16 -34.19
C GLN A 253 -29.58 -47.47 -34.53
N LEU A 254 -29.82 -48.32 -33.53
CA LEU A 254 -30.56 -49.57 -33.70
C LEU A 254 -32.02 -49.34 -34.13
N VAL A 255 -32.68 -48.27 -33.67
CA VAL A 255 -34.02 -47.87 -34.13
C VAL A 255 -33.99 -47.40 -35.59
N ARG A 256 -32.97 -46.65 -36.00
CA ARG A 256 -32.79 -46.24 -37.41
C ARG A 256 -32.53 -47.44 -38.31
N ASP A 257 -31.65 -48.34 -37.89
CA ASP A 257 -31.36 -49.58 -38.62
C ASP A 257 -32.62 -50.44 -38.74
N SER A 258 -33.41 -50.53 -37.66
CA SER A 258 -34.72 -51.17 -37.63
C SER A 258 -35.71 -50.56 -38.62
N ARG A 259 -35.77 -49.23 -38.73
CA ARG A 259 -36.60 -48.53 -39.74
C ARG A 259 -36.11 -48.80 -41.17
N THR A 260 -34.81 -48.87 -41.39
CA THR A 260 -34.25 -49.23 -42.70
C THR A 260 -34.57 -50.68 -43.07
N SER A 261 -34.43 -51.63 -42.14
CA SER A 261 -34.88 -53.02 -42.33
C SER A 261 -36.38 -53.10 -42.61
N LEU A 262 -37.18 -52.27 -41.95
CA LEU A 262 -38.62 -52.16 -42.18
C LEU A 262 -38.95 -51.63 -43.59
N ALA A 263 -38.16 -50.68 -44.12
CA ALA A 263 -38.31 -50.18 -45.47
C ALA A 263 -37.89 -51.22 -46.54
N SER A 264 -36.89 -52.04 -46.24
CA SER A 264 -36.42 -53.15 -47.10
C SER A 264 -37.24 -54.45 -46.96
N PHE A 265 -38.27 -54.45 -46.11
CA PHE A 265 -39.09 -55.62 -45.78
C PHE A 265 -39.66 -56.37 -47.00
N SER A 266 -39.95 -55.66 -48.10
CA SER A 266 -40.51 -56.26 -49.32
C SER A 266 -39.56 -57.23 -50.05
N SER A 267 -38.25 -57.23 -49.72
CA SER A 267 -37.25 -58.07 -50.40
C SER A 267 -36.70 -59.22 -49.54
N GLU A 268 -36.73 -59.11 -48.20
CA GLU A 268 -36.14 -60.10 -47.27
C GLU A 268 -36.98 -60.24 -45.98
N MET A 269 -38.21 -60.77 -46.11
CA MET A 269 -39.21 -60.81 -45.02
C MET A 269 -38.72 -61.49 -43.73
N GLY A 270 -37.98 -62.60 -43.82
CA GLY A 270 -37.56 -63.39 -42.65
C GLY A 270 -36.44 -62.72 -41.85
N GLY A 271 -35.33 -62.37 -42.51
CA GLY A 271 -34.16 -61.75 -41.86
C GLY A 271 -34.44 -60.36 -41.32
N ALA A 272 -35.27 -59.55 -41.98
CA ALA A 272 -35.65 -58.23 -41.51
C ALA A 272 -36.47 -58.28 -40.20
N LEU A 273 -37.35 -59.28 -40.04
CA LEU A 273 -38.15 -59.46 -38.82
C LEU A 273 -37.32 -59.99 -37.65
N ASP A 274 -36.35 -60.88 -37.90
CA ASP A 274 -35.40 -61.32 -36.86
C ASP A 274 -34.49 -60.17 -36.42
N GLY A 275 -33.96 -59.39 -37.38
CA GLY A 275 -33.13 -58.22 -37.11
C GLY A 275 -33.87 -57.14 -36.31
N LEU A 276 -35.12 -56.83 -36.66
CA LEU A 276 -35.95 -55.85 -35.97
C LEU A 276 -36.20 -56.21 -34.49
N SER A 277 -36.60 -57.45 -34.22
CA SER A 277 -36.83 -57.90 -32.84
C SER A 277 -35.54 -57.93 -32.03
N SER A 278 -34.45 -58.42 -32.63
CA SER A 278 -33.12 -58.45 -31.99
C SER A 278 -32.58 -57.05 -31.69
N ASN A 279 -32.74 -56.09 -32.61
CA ASN A 279 -32.29 -54.71 -32.45
C ASN A 279 -33.07 -53.99 -31.37
N ALA A 280 -34.40 -54.13 -31.33
CA ALA A 280 -35.24 -53.55 -30.27
C ALA A 280 -34.89 -54.13 -28.89
N ALA A 281 -34.73 -55.46 -28.80
CA ALA A 281 -34.34 -56.12 -27.55
C ALA A 281 -32.93 -55.69 -27.09
N SER A 282 -31.97 -55.55 -28.01
CA SER A 282 -30.60 -55.11 -27.70
C SER A 282 -30.56 -53.64 -27.27
N ALA A 283 -31.33 -52.78 -27.93
CA ALA A 283 -31.50 -51.38 -27.56
C ALA A 283 -32.08 -51.25 -26.14
N LEU A 284 -33.14 -51.99 -25.83
CA LEU A 284 -33.71 -52.01 -24.49
C LEU A 284 -32.75 -52.57 -23.44
N ALA A 285 -32.02 -53.65 -23.74
CA ALA A 285 -31.08 -54.24 -22.80
C ALA A 285 -29.95 -53.27 -22.42
N GLY A 286 -29.37 -52.57 -23.41
CA GLY A 286 -28.33 -51.57 -23.17
C GLY A 286 -28.84 -50.35 -22.39
N VAL A 287 -30.05 -49.87 -22.70
CA VAL A 287 -30.67 -48.74 -22.00
C VAL A 287 -31.09 -49.13 -20.59
N SER A 288 -31.73 -50.28 -20.38
CA SER A 288 -32.22 -50.73 -19.06
C SER A 288 -31.09 -51.02 -18.06
N GLY A 289 -30.00 -51.67 -18.49
CA GLY A 289 -28.85 -51.94 -17.62
C GLY A 289 -28.17 -50.66 -17.13
N ASN A 290 -27.92 -49.72 -18.04
CA ASN A 290 -27.26 -48.46 -17.70
C ASN A 290 -28.20 -47.50 -16.95
N ALA A 291 -29.50 -47.54 -17.25
CA ALA A 291 -30.50 -46.76 -16.52
C ALA A 291 -30.66 -47.26 -15.07
N GLY A 292 -30.65 -48.57 -14.83
CA GLY A 292 -30.64 -49.13 -13.47
C GLY A 292 -29.38 -48.77 -12.69
N THR A 293 -28.22 -48.76 -13.37
CA THR A 293 -26.95 -48.30 -12.77
C THR A 293 -27.00 -46.81 -12.41
N LEU A 294 -27.55 -45.99 -13.31
CA LEU A 294 -27.74 -44.56 -13.08
C LEU A 294 -28.69 -44.30 -11.92
N ASP A 295 -29.83 -44.98 -11.85
CA ASP A 295 -30.79 -44.85 -10.74
C ASP A 295 -30.14 -45.24 -9.39
N GLY A 296 -29.34 -46.31 -9.36
CA GLY A 296 -28.54 -46.67 -8.18
C GLY A 296 -27.54 -45.59 -7.78
N ALA A 297 -26.87 -44.95 -8.75
CA ALA A 297 -25.96 -43.84 -8.51
C ALA A 297 -26.71 -42.58 -8.01
N VAL A 298 -27.90 -42.29 -8.54
CA VAL A 298 -28.77 -41.19 -8.10
C VAL A 298 -29.25 -41.39 -6.67
N GLN A 299 -29.81 -42.55 -6.34
CA GLN A 299 -30.23 -42.90 -4.98
C GLN A 299 -29.05 -42.85 -4.02
N GLY A 300 -27.90 -43.34 -4.49
CA GLY A 300 -26.64 -43.25 -3.79
C GLY A 300 -26.27 -41.81 -3.47
N ALA A 301 -26.21 -40.92 -4.46
CA ALA A 301 -25.88 -39.52 -4.28
C ALA A 301 -26.88 -38.83 -3.32
N SER A 302 -28.17 -39.10 -3.51
CA SER A 302 -29.23 -38.54 -2.67
C SER A 302 -29.11 -38.95 -1.20
N GLY A 303 -28.75 -40.21 -0.93
CA GLY A 303 -28.51 -40.68 0.44
C GLY A 303 -27.33 -39.97 1.12
N ARG A 304 -26.21 -39.73 0.39
CA ARG A 304 -25.05 -39.00 0.94
C ARG A 304 -25.37 -37.53 1.17
N VAL A 305 -26.09 -36.90 0.24
CA VAL A 305 -26.59 -35.53 0.38
C VAL A 305 -27.53 -35.42 1.59
N GLY A 306 -28.43 -36.39 1.80
CA GLY A 306 -29.29 -36.47 2.97
C GLY A 306 -28.52 -36.55 4.29
N GLY A 307 -27.44 -37.36 4.34
CA GLY A 307 -26.55 -37.42 5.51
C GLY A 307 -25.82 -36.09 5.76
N LEU A 308 -25.35 -35.43 4.71
CA LEU A 308 -24.72 -34.10 4.80
C LEU A 308 -25.72 -33.04 5.30
N LEU A 309 -26.97 -33.08 4.83
CA LEU A 309 -28.03 -32.17 5.29
C LEU A 309 -28.29 -32.33 6.79
N ALA A 310 -28.31 -33.58 7.30
CA ALA A 310 -28.49 -33.84 8.71
C ALA A 310 -27.32 -33.30 9.57
N GLU A 311 -26.08 -33.50 9.13
CA GLU A 311 -24.90 -32.98 9.84
C GLU A 311 -24.84 -31.45 9.79
N GLY A 312 -25.09 -30.86 8.61
CA GLY A 312 -25.13 -29.40 8.45
C GLY A 312 -26.22 -28.75 9.30
N ALA A 313 -27.41 -29.36 9.39
CA ALA A 313 -28.49 -28.89 10.25
C ALA A 313 -28.10 -28.96 11.74
N SER A 314 -27.48 -30.07 12.17
CA SER A 314 -26.94 -30.23 13.53
C SER A 314 -25.92 -29.14 13.90
N ILE A 315 -25.01 -28.79 12.98
CA ILE A 315 -24.06 -27.69 13.17
C ILE A 315 -24.82 -26.36 13.28
N ASN A 316 -25.72 -26.09 12.34
CA ASN A 316 -26.49 -24.85 12.30
C ASN A 316 -27.33 -24.61 13.57
N ASP A 317 -27.96 -25.67 14.09
CA ASP A 317 -28.76 -25.62 15.31
C ASP A 317 -27.88 -25.46 16.57
N SER A 318 -26.72 -26.12 16.60
CA SER A 318 -25.74 -25.97 17.70
C SER A 318 -25.23 -24.53 17.79
N VAL A 319 -24.86 -23.94 16.65
CA VAL A 319 -24.40 -22.54 16.58
C VAL A 319 -25.52 -21.56 16.93
N ALA A 320 -26.75 -21.81 16.46
CA ALA A 320 -27.91 -20.99 16.83
C ALA A 320 -28.19 -21.02 18.35
N GLY A 321 -28.05 -22.19 18.98
CA GLY A 321 -28.15 -22.34 20.44
C GLY A 321 -27.12 -21.51 21.20
N VAL A 322 -25.85 -21.58 20.78
CA VAL A 322 -24.78 -20.77 21.39
C VAL A 322 -25.04 -19.27 21.19
N LEU A 323 -25.45 -18.84 19.99
CA LEU A 323 -25.78 -17.44 19.72
C LEU A 323 -26.94 -16.95 20.61
N ALA A 324 -27.97 -17.76 20.81
CA ALA A 324 -29.08 -17.43 21.70
C ALA A 324 -28.64 -17.27 23.16
N GLU A 325 -27.79 -18.17 23.66
CA GLU A 325 -27.24 -18.10 25.01
C GLU A 325 -26.35 -16.85 25.21
N LEU A 326 -25.45 -16.58 24.27
CA LEU A 326 -24.58 -15.41 24.32
C LEU A 326 -25.36 -14.10 24.23
N ASN A 327 -26.42 -14.06 23.41
CA ASN A 327 -27.27 -12.88 23.30
C ASN A 327 -28.14 -12.68 24.55
N ALA A 328 -28.64 -13.75 25.16
CA ALA A 328 -29.37 -13.68 26.44
C ALA A 328 -28.50 -13.14 27.58
N LEU A 329 -27.18 -13.32 27.50
CA LEU A 329 -26.19 -12.75 28.42
C LEU A 329 -25.80 -11.29 28.09
N GLY A 330 -26.37 -10.69 27.03
CA GLY A 330 -26.09 -9.31 26.63
C GLY A 330 -24.72 -9.09 25.95
N ILE A 331 -24.03 -10.17 25.58
CA ILE A 331 -22.66 -10.11 25.02
C ILE A 331 -22.62 -9.47 23.64
N GLY A 332 -23.71 -9.57 22.86
CA GLY A 332 -23.82 -8.90 21.56
C GLY A 332 -23.62 -7.37 21.64
N ASN A 333 -23.77 -6.78 22.82
CA ASN A 333 -23.60 -5.35 23.07
C ASN A 333 -22.15 -4.96 23.42
N LEU A 334 -21.24 -5.92 23.63
CA LEU A 334 -19.83 -5.65 23.91
C LEU A 334 -19.04 -5.45 22.60
N PRO A 335 -18.33 -4.31 22.41
CA PRO A 335 -17.66 -4.00 21.14
C PRO A 335 -16.67 -5.08 20.65
N ALA A 336 -15.95 -5.73 21.57
CA ALA A 336 -14.96 -6.76 21.23
C ALA A 336 -15.60 -8.13 20.89
N ALA A 337 -16.76 -8.45 21.45
CA ALA A 337 -17.48 -9.69 21.19
C ALA A 337 -18.45 -9.55 20.00
N SER A 338 -18.91 -8.34 19.72
CA SER A 338 -19.89 -8.03 18.67
C SER A 338 -19.45 -8.48 17.28
N THR A 339 -18.18 -8.28 16.91
CA THR A 339 -17.66 -8.71 15.60
C THR A 339 -17.67 -10.24 15.46
N ALA A 340 -17.15 -10.97 16.45
CA ALA A 340 -17.11 -12.43 16.41
C ALA A 340 -18.52 -13.05 16.39
N LEU A 341 -19.46 -12.50 17.19
CA LEU A 341 -20.86 -12.94 17.17
C LEU A 341 -21.55 -12.62 15.84
N THR A 342 -21.26 -11.46 15.24
CA THR A 342 -21.80 -11.07 13.94
C THR A 342 -21.29 -11.99 12.84
N ASP A 343 -19.98 -12.29 12.84
CA ASP A 343 -19.37 -13.21 11.89
C ASP A 343 -19.96 -14.62 12.04
N LEU A 344 -20.10 -15.11 13.27
CA LEU A 344 -20.72 -16.42 13.56
C LEU A 344 -22.18 -16.45 13.11
N THR A 345 -22.94 -15.37 13.33
CA THR A 345 -24.34 -15.24 12.88
C THR A 345 -24.45 -15.26 11.35
N ASN A 346 -23.58 -14.50 10.66
CA ASN A 346 -23.56 -14.44 9.20
C ASN A 346 -23.20 -15.79 8.59
N GLN A 347 -22.20 -16.50 9.15
CA GLN A 347 -21.82 -17.83 8.71
C GLN A 347 -22.94 -18.84 8.94
N ASN A 348 -23.65 -18.77 10.07
CA ASN A 348 -24.79 -19.65 10.35
C ASN A 348 -25.94 -19.42 9.34
N ALA A 349 -26.28 -18.16 9.06
CA ALA A 349 -27.33 -17.82 8.09
C ALA A 349 -26.96 -18.27 6.66
N ALA A 350 -25.69 -18.10 6.26
CA ALA A 350 -25.20 -18.56 4.97
C ALA A 350 -25.23 -20.09 4.86
N LEU A 351 -24.82 -20.81 5.91
CA LEU A 351 -24.92 -22.27 5.98
C LEU A 351 -26.37 -22.75 5.87
N SER A 352 -27.30 -22.15 6.63
CA SER A 352 -28.73 -22.45 6.56
C SER A 352 -29.29 -22.28 5.13
N THR A 353 -28.91 -21.19 4.46
CA THR A 353 -29.33 -20.93 3.07
C THR A 353 -28.80 -22.00 2.12
N ALA A 354 -27.51 -22.35 2.23
CA ALA A 354 -26.90 -23.38 1.40
C ALA A 354 -27.53 -24.76 1.61
N LEU A 355 -27.86 -25.12 2.87
CA LEU A 355 -28.59 -26.36 3.19
C LEU A 355 -30.01 -26.36 2.62
N GLY A 356 -30.70 -25.21 2.64
CA GLY A 356 -32.00 -25.04 1.98
C GLY A 356 -31.94 -25.31 0.48
N THR A 357 -30.97 -24.70 -0.21
CA THR A 357 -30.75 -24.95 -1.65
C THR A 357 -30.37 -26.40 -1.93
N LEU A 358 -29.52 -27.00 -1.09
CA LEU A 358 -29.12 -28.41 -1.25
C LEU A 358 -30.31 -29.36 -1.04
N THR A 359 -31.23 -29.03 -0.14
CA THR A 359 -32.46 -29.80 0.09
C THR A 359 -33.36 -29.80 -1.15
N THR A 360 -33.56 -28.64 -1.77
CA THR A 360 -34.33 -28.53 -3.03
C THR A 360 -33.67 -29.35 -4.14
N LEU A 361 -32.36 -29.17 -4.35
CA LEU A 361 -31.63 -29.93 -5.38
C LEU A 361 -31.66 -31.43 -5.14
N ASN A 362 -31.62 -31.89 -3.88
CA ASN A 362 -31.76 -33.30 -3.55
C ASN A 362 -33.14 -33.86 -3.92
N SER A 363 -34.20 -33.08 -3.69
CA SER A 363 -35.57 -33.45 -4.10
C SER A 363 -35.71 -33.49 -5.62
N ASP A 364 -35.13 -32.51 -6.31
CA ASP A 364 -35.17 -32.42 -7.77
C ASP A 364 -34.42 -33.60 -8.42
N LEU A 365 -33.29 -34.00 -7.83
CA LEU A 365 -32.52 -35.17 -8.23
C LEU A 365 -33.37 -36.47 -8.14
N SER A 366 -34.11 -36.65 -7.05
CA SER A 366 -35.04 -37.79 -6.92
C SER A 366 -36.17 -37.74 -7.97
N ALA A 367 -36.73 -36.57 -8.24
CA ALA A 367 -37.79 -36.39 -9.24
C ALA A 367 -37.30 -36.70 -10.67
N THR A 368 -36.06 -36.31 -11.00
CA THR A 368 -35.41 -36.66 -12.26
C THR A 368 -35.15 -38.17 -12.37
N SER A 369 -34.80 -38.84 -11.27
CA SER A 369 -34.72 -40.32 -11.22
C SER A 369 -36.06 -40.98 -11.55
N THR A 370 -37.16 -40.47 -10.98
CA THR A 370 -38.52 -40.99 -11.29
C THR A 370 -38.87 -40.78 -12.76
N SER A 371 -38.61 -39.60 -13.31
CA SER A 371 -38.85 -39.31 -14.73
C SER A 371 -38.05 -40.23 -15.66
N MET A 372 -36.82 -40.56 -15.27
CA MET A 372 -35.95 -41.52 -15.97
C MET A 372 -36.54 -42.94 -15.95
N SER A 373 -37.04 -43.38 -14.79
CA SER A 373 -37.69 -44.68 -14.61
C SER A 373 -38.99 -44.81 -15.43
N ASP A 374 -39.78 -43.75 -15.50
CA ASP A 374 -41.01 -43.71 -16.30
C ASP A 374 -40.71 -43.78 -17.81
N ALA A 375 -39.68 -43.06 -18.27
CA ALA A 375 -39.19 -43.14 -19.64
C ALA A 375 -38.65 -44.53 -19.98
N LEU A 376 -37.94 -45.17 -19.05
CA LEU A 376 -37.44 -46.53 -19.22
C LEU A 376 -38.58 -47.55 -19.35
N THR A 377 -39.63 -47.39 -18.53
CA THR A 377 -40.83 -48.24 -18.60
C THR A 377 -41.52 -48.08 -19.96
N SER A 378 -41.65 -46.84 -20.45
CA SER A 378 -42.20 -46.55 -21.78
C SER A 378 -41.38 -47.18 -22.91
N ALA A 379 -40.04 -47.15 -22.81
CA ALA A 379 -39.15 -47.82 -23.78
C ALA A 379 -39.30 -49.35 -23.72
N SER A 380 -39.47 -49.92 -22.53
CA SER A 380 -39.72 -51.35 -22.34
C SER A 380 -41.04 -51.79 -22.99
N ASP A 381 -42.12 -51.03 -22.76
CA ASP A 381 -43.44 -51.30 -23.34
C ASP A 381 -43.39 -51.20 -24.87
N ALA A 382 -42.70 -50.19 -25.41
CA ALA A 382 -42.50 -50.02 -26.85
C ALA A 382 -41.73 -51.21 -27.47
N SER A 383 -40.66 -51.68 -26.82
CA SER A 383 -39.92 -52.86 -27.27
C SER A 383 -40.76 -54.14 -27.22
N ALA A 384 -41.60 -54.31 -26.20
CA ALA A 384 -42.53 -55.45 -26.10
C ALA A 384 -43.60 -55.40 -27.21
N ALA A 385 -44.07 -54.20 -27.57
CA ALA A 385 -44.98 -53.98 -28.69
C ALA A 385 -44.31 -54.33 -30.04
N VAL A 386 -43.05 -53.96 -30.25
CA VAL A 386 -42.26 -54.39 -31.44
C VAL A 386 -42.19 -55.91 -31.51
N SER A 387 -41.82 -56.58 -30.42
CA SER A 387 -41.73 -58.05 -30.38
C SER A 387 -43.07 -58.71 -30.73
N THR A 388 -44.18 -58.22 -30.15
CA THR A 388 -45.52 -58.74 -30.39
C THR A 388 -45.94 -58.53 -31.85
N ALA A 389 -45.71 -57.34 -32.41
CA ALA A 389 -46.03 -57.02 -33.78
C ALA A 389 -45.20 -57.84 -34.78
N VAL A 390 -43.92 -58.10 -34.48
CA VAL A 390 -43.06 -59.01 -35.25
C VAL A 390 -43.60 -60.44 -35.23
N THR A 391 -44.00 -60.97 -34.08
CA THR A 391 -44.60 -62.32 -33.97
C THR A 391 -45.89 -62.41 -34.80
N ASN A 392 -46.77 -61.41 -34.71
CA ASN A 392 -48.01 -61.37 -35.48
C ASN A 392 -47.76 -61.25 -37.00
N ALA A 393 -46.74 -60.49 -37.41
CA ALA A 393 -46.34 -60.39 -38.81
C ALA A 393 -45.86 -61.75 -39.36
N ARG A 394 -45.14 -62.55 -38.56
CA ARG A 394 -44.72 -63.92 -38.93
C ARG A 394 -45.90 -64.87 -39.12
N SER A 395 -46.96 -64.71 -38.32
CA SER A 395 -48.19 -65.49 -38.45
C SER A 395 -49.03 -65.13 -39.69
N GLY A 396 -48.54 -64.25 -40.57
CA GLY A 396 -49.18 -63.90 -41.84
C GLY A 396 -50.19 -62.74 -41.77
N VAL A 397 -50.22 -62.01 -40.66
CA VAL A 397 -51.10 -60.84 -40.48
C VAL A 397 -50.45 -59.63 -41.17
N SER A 398 -50.83 -59.35 -42.42
CA SER A 398 -50.20 -58.33 -43.28
C SER A 398 -50.41 -56.88 -42.84
N SER A 399 -51.21 -56.61 -41.81
CA SER A 399 -51.56 -55.27 -41.32
C SER A 399 -50.69 -54.75 -40.16
N GLN A 400 -49.59 -55.42 -39.80
CA GLN A 400 -48.80 -55.09 -38.59
C GLN A 400 -47.69 -54.05 -38.80
N LEU A 401 -47.42 -53.65 -40.05
CA LEU A 401 -46.37 -52.68 -40.40
C LEU A 401 -46.55 -51.31 -39.71
N PRO A 402 -47.77 -50.72 -39.66
CA PRO A 402 -47.99 -49.48 -38.93
C PRO A 402 -47.79 -49.62 -37.41
N ALA A 403 -48.12 -50.78 -36.82
CA ALA A 403 -47.93 -51.03 -35.40
C ALA A 403 -46.45 -51.11 -35.01
N ILE A 404 -45.62 -51.73 -35.85
CA ILE A 404 -44.16 -51.73 -35.69
C ILE A 404 -43.62 -50.29 -35.77
N SER A 405 -44.06 -49.51 -36.77
CA SER A 405 -43.61 -48.13 -36.92
C SER A 405 -43.97 -47.28 -35.70
N SER A 406 -45.22 -47.38 -35.22
CA SER A 406 -45.67 -46.66 -34.02
C SER A 406 -44.85 -47.05 -32.79
N ALA A 407 -44.60 -48.34 -32.57
CA ALA A 407 -43.80 -48.79 -31.43
C ALA A 407 -42.34 -48.31 -31.51
N LEU A 408 -41.75 -48.21 -32.70
CA LEU A 408 -40.43 -47.61 -32.89
C LEU A 408 -40.44 -46.09 -32.63
N ASP A 409 -41.53 -45.39 -32.97
CA ASP A 409 -41.72 -43.97 -32.68
C ASP A 409 -41.89 -43.72 -31.17
N ASP A 410 -42.63 -44.58 -30.48
CA ASP A 410 -42.80 -44.56 -29.02
C ASP A 410 -41.46 -44.81 -28.32
N PHE A 411 -40.68 -45.79 -28.78
CA PHE A 411 -39.34 -46.06 -28.26
C PHE A 411 -38.39 -44.87 -28.47
N SER A 412 -38.44 -44.24 -29.65
CA SER A 412 -37.63 -43.04 -29.94
C SER A 412 -38.04 -41.85 -29.06
N SER A 413 -39.34 -41.68 -28.80
CA SER A 413 -39.87 -40.64 -27.91
C SER A 413 -39.48 -40.86 -26.45
N ALA A 414 -39.52 -42.11 -25.98
CA ALA A 414 -39.02 -42.50 -24.66
C ALA A 414 -37.52 -42.21 -24.54
N SER A 415 -36.73 -42.58 -25.55
CA SER A 415 -35.28 -42.30 -25.61
C SER A 415 -34.98 -40.79 -25.59
N SER A 416 -35.77 -39.98 -26.29
CA SER A 416 -35.65 -38.52 -26.26
C SER A 416 -36.00 -37.94 -24.88
N SER A 417 -37.03 -38.46 -24.20
CA SER A 417 -37.40 -38.04 -22.85
C SER A 417 -36.31 -38.40 -21.83
N MET A 418 -35.69 -39.56 -22.03
CA MET A 418 -34.54 -40.04 -21.26
C MET A 418 -33.33 -39.11 -21.41
N ARG A 419 -33.02 -38.66 -22.63
CA ARG A 419 -31.97 -37.65 -22.87
C ARG A 419 -32.28 -36.31 -22.21
N GLY A 420 -33.52 -35.83 -22.29
CA GLY A 420 -33.91 -34.59 -21.61
C GLY A 420 -33.77 -34.68 -20.09
N SER A 421 -34.12 -35.83 -19.50
CA SER A 421 -33.92 -36.11 -18.08
C SER A 421 -32.43 -36.19 -17.73
N LEU A 422 -31.61 -36.77 -18.62
CA LEU A 422 -30.16 -36.87 -18.46
C LEU A 422 -29.46 -35.51 -18.51
N ASP A 423 -29.90 -34.62 -19.40
CA ASP A 423 -29.37 -33.25 -19.48
C ASP A 423 -29.78 -32.43 -18.25
N THR A 424 -31.01 -32.62 -17.76
CA THR A 424 -31.47 -32.03 -16.49
C THR A 424 -30.62 -32.53 -15.33
N LEU A 425 -30.36 -33.84 -15.28
CA LEU A 425 -29.52 -34.47 -14.25
C LEU A 425 -28.09 -33.94 -14.26
N ARG A 426 -27.47 -33.76 -15.44
CA ARG A 426 -26.14 -33.16 -15.57
C ARG A 426 -26.11 -31.72 -15.06
N SER A 427 -27.14 -30.94 -15.38
CA SER A 427 -27.28 -29.56 -14.87
C SER A 427 -27.42 -29.53 -13.34
N GLN A 428 -28.30 -30.36 -12.77
CA GLN A 428 -28.46 -30.49 -11.33
C GLN A 428 -27.17 -30.95 -10.65
N ARG A 429 -26.45 -31.89 -11.25
CA ARG A 429 -25.13 -32.34 -10.81
C ARG A 429 -24.16 -31.17 -10.71
N ASP A 430 -24.04 -30.37 -11.77
CA ASP A 430 -23.13 -29.22 -11.80
C ASP A 430 -23.50 -28.19 -10.71
N GLN A 431 -24.80 -27.95 -10.48
CA GLN A 431 -25.30 -27.11 -9.40
C GLN A 431 -24.95 -27.67 -8.01
N VAL A 432 -25.14 -28.97 -7.78
CA VAL A 432 -24.77 -29.64 -6.52
C VAL A 432 -23.25 -29.59 -6.31
N SER A 433 -22.45 -29.78 -7.35
CA SER A 433 -20.99 -29.68 -7.27
C SER A 433 -20.54 -28.27 -6.86
N GLY A 434 -21.08 -27.23 -7.50
CA GLY A 434 -20.77 -25.84 -7.13
C GLY A 434 -21.24 -25.52 -5.70
N LEU A 435 -22.36 -26.08 -5.27
CA LEU A 435 -22.85 -25.93 -3.91
C LEU A 435 -21.97 -26.67 -2.89
N PHE A 436 -21.36 -27.80 -3.24
CA PHE A 436 -20.35 -28.45 -2.40
C PHE A 436 -19.09 -27.60 -2.25
N ASP A 437 -18.64 -26.91 -3.29
CA ASP A 437 -17.54 -25.94 -3.19
C ASP A 437 -17.89 -24.78 -2.25
N GLN A 438 -19.11 -24.27 -2.35
CA GLN A 438 -19.61 -23.24 -1.45
C GLN A 438 -19.72 -23.75 0.00
N LEU A 439 -20.26 -24.95 0.21
CA LEU A 439 -20.39 -25.56 1.54
C LEU A 439 -19.03 -25.83 2.17
N ASP A 440 -18.04 -26.31 1.42
CA ASP A 440 -16.68 -26.53 1.92
C ASP A 440 -16.04 -25.21 2.43
N SER A 441 -16.19 -24.13 1.66
CA SER A 441 -15.75 -22.78 2.05
C SER A 441 -16.52 -22.23 3.25
N LEU A 442 -17.84 -22.42 3.29
CA LEU A 442 -18.68 -21.99 4.42
C LEU A 442 -18.33 -22.76 5.69
N LEU A 443 -18.06 -24.06 5.60
CA LEU A 443 -17.62 -24.89 6.72
C LEU A 443 -16.24 -24.45 7.23
N ASP A 444 -15.29 -24.07 6.35
CA ASP A 444 -14.00 -23.50 6.77
C ASP A 444 -14.13 -22.15 7.47
N GLY A 445 -14.99 -21.27 6.94
CA GLY A 445 -15.32 -20.00 7.58
C GLY A 445 -16.03 -20.21 8.93
N ALA A 446 -16.96 -21.16 9.01
CA ALA A 446 -17.63 -21.54 10.25
C ALA A 446 -16.66 -22.11 11.28
N LYS A 447 -15.69 -22.93 10.87
CA LYS A 447 -14.63 -23.47 11.74
C LYS A 447 -13.80 -22.33 12.34
N THR A 448 -13.36 -21.40 11.50
CA THR A 448 -12.55 -20.24 11.92
C THR A 448 -13.33 -19.32 12.87
N ALA A 449 -14.59 -19.01 12.53
CA ALA A 449 -15.46 -18.18 13.36
C ALA A 449 -15.75 -18.83 14.72
N THR A 450 -15.98 -20.15 14.73
CA THR A 450 -16.24 -20.92 15.94
C THR A 450 -15.00 -21.00 16.85
N GLN A 451 -13.80 -21.25 16.29
CA GLN A 451 -12.54 -21.24 17.04
C GLN A 451 -12.21 -19.88 17.64
N THR A 452 -12.44 -18.81 16.88
CA THR A 452 -12.25 -17.43 17.36
C THR A 452 -13.25 -17.11 18.48
N SER A 453 -14.51 -17.53 18.31
CA SER A 453 -15.55 -17.35 19.32
C SER A 453 -15.25 -18.15 20.59
N ALA A 454 -14.75 -19.39 20.48
CA ALA A 454 -14.34 -20.21 21.61
C ALA A 454 -13.21 -19.53 22.40
N THR A 455 -12.20 -19.01 21.71
CA THR A 455 -11.08 -18.27 22.33
C THR A 455 -11.57 -17.04 23.10
N ASN A 456 -12.48 -16.26 22.49
CA ASN A 456 -13.04 -15.07 23.12
C ASN A 456 -13.93 -15.41 24.33
N VAL A 457 -14.76 -16.44 24.19
CA VAL A 457 -15.63 -16.93 25.28
C VAL A 457 -14.80 -17.47 26.44
N ALA A 458 -13.70 -18.17 26.17
CA ALA A 458 -12.77 -18.66 27.20
C ALA A 458 -12.06 -17.50 27.93
N ALA A 459 -11.67 -16.44 27.22
CA ALA A 459 -11.10 -15.24 27.82
C ALA A 459 -12.11 -14.55 28.75
N ILE A 460 -13.34 -14.34 28.27
CA ILE A 460 -14.44 -13.74 29.07
C ILE A 460 -14.74 -14.60 30.30
N LYS A 461 -14.76 -15.92 30.15
CA LYS A 461 -14.93 -16.83 31.29
C LYS A 461 -13.82 -16.65 32.33
N THR A 462 -12.57 -16.56 31.89
CA THR A 462 -11.41 -16.36 32.78
C THR A 462 -11.51 -15.04 33.53
N ASP A 463 -11.95 -13.98 32.86
CA ASP A 463 -12.20 -12.67 33.48
C ASP A 463 -13.35 -12.75 34.49
N LEU A 464 -14.45 -13.45 34.16
CA LEU A 464 -15.57 -13.65 35.08
C LEU A 464 -15.20 -14.50 36.30
N ASP A 465 -14.36 -15.52 36.14
CA ASP A 465 -13.82 -16.30 37.26
C ASP A 465 -12.94 -15.45 38.17
N SER A 466 -12.15 -14.55 37.57
CA SER A 466 -11.33 -13.59 38.32
C SER A 466 -12.21 -12.58 39.07
N VAL A 467 -13.23 -12.02 38.42
CA VAL A 467 -14.21 -11.12 39.05
C VAL A 467 -15.00 -11.83 40.14
N ALA A 468 -15.42 -13.08 39.95
CA ALA A 468 -16.07 -13.87 40.98
C ALA A 468 -15.14 -14.08 42.19
N THR A 469 -13.87 -14.39 41.93
CA THR A 469 -12.84 -14.54 42.97
C THR A 469 -12.62 -13.22 43.71
N ASP A 470 -12.51 -12.10 43.00
CA ASP A 470 -12.34 -10.77 43.58
C ASP A 470 -13.56 -10.37 44.41
N ILE A 471 -14.79 -10.59 43.93
CA ILE A 471 -16.03 -10.36 44.67
C ILE A 471 -16.06 -11.21 45.95
N SER A 472 -15.63 -12.48 45.87
CA SER A 472 -15.54 -13.36 47.04
C SER A 472 -14.47 -12.91 48.05
N SER A 473 -13.33 -12.38 47.57
CA SER A 473 -12.28 -11.83 48.43
C SER A 473 -12.74 -10.54 49.14
N LEU A 474 -13.50 -9.69 48.43
CA LEU A 474 -14.15 -8.50 48.97
C LEU A 474 -15.28 -8.83 49.96
N SER A 475 -15.83 -10.04 49.92
CA SER A 475 -16.81 -10.54 50.91
C SER A 475 -16.15 -10.93 52.23
N SER A 476 -14.94 -11.50 52.17
CA SER A 476 -14.18 -11.89 53.38
C SER A 476 -13.54 -10.72 54.12
N SER A 477 -13.49 -9.55 53.50
CA SER A 477 -12.89 -8.33 54.05
C SER A 477 -14.00 -7.36 54.44
N ASN A 478 -14.04 -6.86 55.69
CA ASN A 478 -14.98 -5.81 56.14
C ASN A 478 -14.84 -4.45 55.41
N THR A 479 -14.09 -4.42 54.30
CA THR A 479 -13.65 -3.25 53.56
C THR A 479 -14.79 -2.44 52.96
N LEU A 480 -15.96 -3.01 52.67
CA LEU A 480 -17.10 -2.23 52.15
C LEU A 480 -17.92 -1.53 53.21
N ARG A 481 -17.96 -2.06 54.44
CA ARG A 481 -18.49 -1.31 55.58
C ARG A 481 -17.56 -0.15 55.91
N ASP A 482 -16.25 -0.42 55.92
CA ASP A 482 -15.23 0.61 56.15
C ASP A 482 -15.18 1.66 55.02
N LEU A 483 -15.42 1.24 53.77
CA LEU A 483 -15.49 2.14 52.61
C LEU A 483 -16.80 2.93 52.56
N ALA A 484 -17.93 2.35 52.99
CA ALA A 484 -19.21 3.06 53.13
C ALA A 484 -19.17 4.10 54.27
N ASP A 485 -18.46 3.80 55.35
CA ASP A 485 -18.22 4.75 56.45
C ASP A 485 -17.18 5.83 56.08
N SER A 486 -16.20 5.51 55.21
CA SER A 486 -15.16 6.45 54.78
C SER A 486 -15.53 7.28 53.54
N LEU A 487 -16.46 6.81 52.69
CA LEU A 487 -17.02 7.55 51.56
C LEU A 487 -18.33 8.21 51.99
N GLY A 488 -18.24 9.35 52.67
CA GLY A 488 -19.37 10.29 52.72
C GLY A 488 -19.79 10.63 51.29
N VAL A 489 -20.90 10.03 50.84
CA VAL A 489 -21.31 9.98 49.43
C VAL A 489 -21.57 11.38 48.89
N ASN A 490 -20.59 11.94 48.17
CA ASN A 490 -20.76 13.17 47.41
C ASN A 490 -21.12 12.82 45.95
N ALA A 491 -22.31 13.26 45.53
CA ALA A 491 -22.89 13.07 44.19
C ALA A 491 -21.92 13.44 43.06
N GLU A 492 -21.10 14.47 43.26
CA GLU A 492 -20.13 14.99 42.29
C GLU A 492 -19.06 13.94 41.93
N SER A 493 -18.61 13.17 42.92
CA SER A 493 -17.50 12.21 42.76
C SER A 493 -17.95 10.98 41.98
N ILE A 494 -19.17 10.49 42.22
CA ILE A 494 -19.75 9.36 41.48
C ILE A 494 -20.04 9.73 40.02
N ALA A 495 -20.56 10.94 39.79
CA ALA A 495 -20.78 11.47 38.45
C ALA A 495 -19.45 11.58 37.66
N SER A 496 -18.37 12.03 38.32
CA SER A 496 -17.05 12.13 37.68
C SER A 496 -16.43 10.77 37.31
N PHE A 497 -16.66 9.73 38.12
CA PHE A 497 -16.16 8.37 37.87
C PHE A 497 -16.94 7.68 36.74
N MET A 498 -18.25 7.89 36.68
CA MET A 498 -19.10 7.33 35.61
C MET A 498 -18.90 8.04 34.26
N ALA A 499 -18.53 9.33 34.26
CA ALA A 499 -18.37 10.13 33.04
C ALA A 499 -17.11 9.77 32.21
N SER A 500 -16.11 9.11 32.77
CA SER A 500 -14.91 8.72 32.03
C SER A 500 -14.16 7.55 32.70
N PRO A 501 -14.62 6.29 32.53
CA PRO A 501 -14.00 5.13 33.20
C PRO A 501 -12.58 4.82 32.71
N THR A 502 -12.15 5.40 31.59
CA THR A 502 -10.79 5.26 31.05
C THR A 502 -10.20 6.61 30.71
N GLN A 503 -9.15 6.99 31.42
CA GLN A 503 -8.35 8.17 31.12
C GLN A 503 -7.23 7.74 30.14
N ILE A 504 -7.31 8.18 28.89
CA ILE A 504 -6.20 8.00 27.94
C ILE A 504 -5.09 8.96 28.37
N GLU A 505 -4.07 8.42 29.04
CA GLU A 505 -2.84 9.16 29.36
C GLU A 505 -1.96 9.21 28.10
N THR A 506 -2.04 10.29 27.34
CA THR A 506 -1.19 10.50 26.16
C THR A 506 0.24 10.82 26.60
N LYS A 507 1.15 9.86 26.45
CA LYS A 507 2.60 10.06 26.63
C LYS A 507 3.26 10.30 25.29
N ALA A 508 3.63 11.55 25.01
CA ALA A 508 4.40 11.89 23.81
C ALA A 508 5.84 11.37 23.93
N VAL A 509 6.23 10.44 23.05
CA VAL A 509 7.58 9.84 23.05
C VAL A 509 8.64 10.82 22.58
N TYR A 510 8.32 11.64 21.57
CA TYR A 510 9.18 12.71 21.03
C TYR A 510 8.34 13.99 20.83
N PRO A 511 8.16 14.80 21.89
CA PRO A 511 7.31 15.98 21.81
C PRO A 511 7.95 17.04 20.90
N VAL A 512 7.16 17.55 19.96
CA VAL A 512 7.51 18.68 19.10
C VAL A 512 6.52 19.81 19.38
N ALA A 513 7.03 20.97 19.79
CA ALA A 513 6.24 22.04 20.37
C ALA A 513 5.29 22.76 19.40
N ALA A 514 5.58 22.76 18.10
CA ALA A 514 4.80 23.47 17.09
C ALA A 514 4.74 22.70 15.75
N TYR A 515 3.64 22.85 15.02
CA TYR A 515 3.48 22.24 13.69
C TYR A 515 4.54 22.76 12.70
N GLY A 516 4.87 24.05 12.78
CA GLY A 516 5.97 24.65 12.01
C GLY A 516 7.32 23.99 12.29
N SER A 517 7.60 23.62 13.55
CA SER A 517 8.82 22.90 13.91
C SER A 517 8.82 21.48 13.33
N ALA A 518 7.69 20.78 13.35
CA ALA A 518 7.56 19.44 12.75
C ALA A 518 7.75 19.47 11.22
N MET A 519 7.35 20.56 10.57
CA MET A 519 7.45 20.76 9.12
C MET A 519 8.78 21.39 8.66
N ALA A 520 9.56 21.98 9.57
CA ALA A 520 10.84 22.61 9.25
C ALA A 520 11.83 21.68 8.53
N PRO A 521 11.99 20.39 8.88
CA PRO A 521 12.84 19.46 8.13
C PRO A 521 12.53 19.41 6.63
N LEU A 522 11.26 19.41 6.24
CA LEU A 522 10.85 19.40 4.83
C LEU A 522 11.20 20.71 4.12
N PHE A 523 10.79 21.84 4.69
CA PHE A 523 11.00 23.14 4.06
C PHE A 523 12.48 23.53 4.00
N THR A 524 13.26 23.14 5.02
CA THR A 524 14.72 23.33 5.05
C THR A 524 15.38 22.55 3.91
N ASN A 525 15.09 21.25 3.74
CA ASN A 525 15.65 20.45 2.65
C ASN A 525 15.30 21.04 1.27
N LEU A 526 14.04 21.44 1.08
CA LEU A 526 13.61 22.04 -0.18
C LEU A 526 14.32 23.37 -0.46
N ALA A 527 14.47 24.23 0.55
CA ALA A 527 15.27 25.45 0.48
C ALA A 527 16.73 25.15 0.10
N LEU A 528 17.39 24.19 0.76
CA LEU A 528 18.78 23.85 0.45
C LEU A 528 18.95 23.35 -0.99
N TRP A 529 17.99 22.58 -1.52
CA TRP A 529 18.03 22.12 -2.92
C TRP A 529 17.83 23.25 -3.90
N ILE A 530 16.85 24.12 -3.66
CA ILE A 530 16.63 25.35 -4.44
C ILE A 530 17.88 26.23 -4.40
N GLY A 531 18.55 26.31 -3.25
CA GLY A 531 19.83 26.97 -3.07
C GLY A 531 20.90 26.39 -3.99
N ALA A 532 21.17 25.09 -3.88
CA ALA A 532 22.13 24.40 -4.75
C ALA A 532 21.81 24.56 -6.25
N PHE A 533 20.53 24.50 -6.63
CA PHE A 533 20.07 24.70 -7.99
C PHE A 533 20.29 26.14 -8.49
N SER A 534 20.00 27.15 -7.66
CA SER A 534 20.25 28.55 -8.01
C SER A 534 21.73 28.83 -8.30
N LEU A 535 22.65 28.17 -7.59
CA LEU A 535 24.10 28.31 -7.80
C LEU A 535 24.50 27.90 -9.22
N VAL A 536 23.98 26.77 -9.73
CA VAL A 536 24.32 26.27 -11.07
C VAL A 536 23.62 27.02 -12.21
N LEU A 537 22.56 27.78 -11.90
CA LEU A 537 21.89 28.65 -12.86
C LEU A 537 22.63 29.98 -13.03
N LEU A 538 23.09 30.58 -11.93
CA LEU A 538 23.66 31.92 -11.92
C LEU A 538 25.18 31.95 -12.12
N LEU A 539 25.90 30.94 -11.60
CA LEU A 539 27.35 30.88 -11.70
C LEU A 539 27.80 30.03 -12.90
N LYS A 540 28.85 30.51 -13.57
CA LYS A 540 29.49 29.76 -14.65
C LYS A 540 30.09 28.47 -14.13
N LEU A 541 29.78 27.35 -14.77
CA LEU A 541 30.22 26.03 -14.32
C LEU A 541 31.63 25.69 -14.83
N ASP A 542 31.99 26.17 -16.02
CA ASP A 542 33.32 25.98 -16.57
C ASP A 542 34.36 26.90 -15.92
N VAL A 543 35.61 26.42 -15.84
CA VAL A 543 36.74 27.13 -15.24
C VAL A 543 37.65 27.64 -16.36
N ASP A 544 37.79 28.97 -16.48
CA ASP A 544 38.78 29.58 -17.36
C ASP A 544 40.22 29.39 -16.83
N GLU A 545 41.19 29.33 -17.74
CA GLU A 545 42.62 29.13 -17.43
C GLU A 545 43.38 30.45 -17.20
N GLU A 546 42.67 31.57 -17.25
CA GLU A 546 43.25 32.91 -17.17
C GLU A 546 43.90 33.15 -15.80
N GLY A 547 45.20 33.45 -15.79
CA GLY A 547 45.99 33.69 -14.58
C GLY A 547 46.36 32.44 -13.78
N ILE A 548 46.03 31.22 -14.23
CA ILE A 548 46.37 29.95 -13.55
C ILE A 548 47.17 28.99 -14.44
N GLY A 549 47.00 29.08 -15.76
CA GLY A 549 47.61 28.16 -16.73
C GLY A 549 46.82 26.85 -16.91
N PRO A 550 47.31 25.91 -17.74
CA PRO A 550 46.62 24.66 -18.02
C PRO A 550 46.57 23.76 -16.78
N THR A 551 45.37 23.31 -16.41
CA THR A 551 45.14 22.46 -15.23
C THR A 551 44.32 21.21 -15.59
N SER A 552 44.47 20.14 -14.80
CA SER A 552 43.73 18.89 -15.02
C SER A 552 42.21 19.07 -14.89
N SER A 553 41.43 18.23 -15.59
CA SER A 553 39.96 18.25 -15.53
C SER A 553 39.44 18.04 -14.11
N ALA A 554 40.08 17.15 -13.34
CA ALA A 554 39.76 16.90 -11.94
C ALA A 554 40.03 18.13 -11.06
N ALA A 555 41.14 18.85 -11.29
CA ALA A 555 41.44 20.09 -10.56
C ALA A 555 40.43 21.21 -10.87
N LYS A 556 39.96 21.31 -12.12
CA LYS A 556 38.89 22.25 -12.52
C LYS A 556 37.55 21.90 -11.88
N TYR A 557 37.16 20.64 -11.93
CA TYR A 557 35.92 20.16 -11.31
C TYR A 557 35.93 20.42 -9.80
N MET A 558 36.99 20.00 -9.11
CA MET A 558 37.13 20.21 -7.67
C MET A 558 37.21 21.69 -7.31
N GLY A 559 37.95 22.51 -8.08
CA GLY A 559 38.08 23.94 -7.82
C GLY A 559 36.74 24.70 -7.94
N ARG A 560 35.91 24.37 -8.94
CA ARG A 560 34.57 24.96 -9.07
C ARG A 560 33.62 24.41 -8.00
N TRP A 561 33.64 23.11 -7.73
CA TRP A 561 32.84 22.53 -6.66
C TRP A 561 33.13 23.20 -5.31
N MET A 562 34.40 23.45 -4.97
CA MET A 562 34.75 24.18 -3.73
C MET A 562 34.12 25.57 -3.65
N LEU A 563 34.00 26.29 -4.77
CA LEU A 563 33.33 27.59 -4.80
C LEU A 563 31.82 27.46 -4.55
N LEU A 564 31.18 26.50 -5.21
CA LEU A 564 29.75 26.25 -5.03
C LEU A 564 29.46 25.72 -3.62
N ALA A 565 30.30 24.83 -3.09
CA ALA A 565 30.22 24.31 -1.73
C ALA A 565 30.34 25.44 -0.71
N PHE A 566 31.28 26.37 -0.89
CA PHE A 566 31.41 27.54 -0.02
C PHE A 566 30.13 28.40 -0.03
N MET A 567 29.54 28.65 -1.19
CA MET A 567 28.26 29.37 -1.29
C MET A 567 27.09 28.57 -0.71
N GLY A 568 27.07 27.25 -0.89
CA GLY A 568 26.09 26.34 -0.31
C GLY A 568 26.16 26.28 1.21
N VAL A 569 27.36 26.40 1.80
CA VAL A 569 27.54 26.56 3.25
C VAL A 569 26.94 27.88 3.72
N ILE A 570 27.16 28.99 3.00
CA ILE A 570 26.55 30.28 3.34
C ILE A 570 25.02 30.19 3.27
N GLN A 571 24.46 29.59 2.20
CA GLN A 571 23.02 29.36 2.08
C GLN A 571 22.49 28.51 3.24
N ALA A 572 23.18 27.43 3.60
CA ALA A 572 22.78 26.58 4.70
C ALA A 572 22.81 27.30 6.05
N LEU A 573 23.83 28.13 6.29
CA LEU A 573 23.91 28.98 7.48
C LEU A 573 22.74 29.96 7.52
N VAL A 574 22.46 30.66 6.42
CA VAL A 574 21.35 31.63 6.38
C VAL A 574 20.02 30.91 6.66
N VAL A 575 19.70 29.85 5.91
CA VAL A 575 18.45 29.07 6.08
C VAL A 575 18.32 28.60 7.53
N SER A 576 19.29 27.82 8.03
CA SER A 576 19.21 27.17 9.34
C SER A 576 19.25 28.14 10.52
N ILE A 577 20.03 29.23 10.45
CA ILE A 577 20.03 30.27 11.49
C ILE A 577 18.67 30.97 11.50
N GLY A 578 18.10 31.29 10.34
CA GLY A 578 16.79 31.90 10.27
C GLY A 578 15.69 30.98 10.78
N ASP A 579 15.74 29.68 10.50
CA ASP A 579 14.80 28.69 11.06
C ASP A 579 14.87 28.69 12.60
N LEU A 580 16.07 28.74 13.17
CA LEU A 580 16.26 28.83 14.62
C LEU A 580 15.81 30.19 15.20
N VAL A 581 15.92 31.28 14.44
CA VAL A 581 15.42 32.61 14.85
C VAL A 581 13.89 32.65 14.84
N ILE A 582 13.24 31.98 13.90
CA ILE A 582 11.77 31.79 13.88
C ILE A 582 11.30 30.97 15.09
N GLY A 583 12.20 30.18 15.68
CA GLY A 583 11.96 29.43 16.90
C GLY A 583 11.82 27.93 16.67
N VAL A 584 12.24 27.41 15.51
CA VAL A 584 12.19 25.97 15.21
C VAL A 584 12.88 25.19 16.32
N GLN A 585 12.15 24.22 16.87
CA GLN A 585 12.67 23.35 17.92
C GLN A 585 13.88 22.55 17.40
N ALA A 586 14.94 22.50 18.20
CA ALA A 586 16.07 21.63 17.95
C ALA A 586 16.68 21.18 19.27
N VAL A 587 16.88 19.87 19.43
CA VAL A 587 17.59 19.25 20.56
C VAL A 587 19.01 19.81 20.66
N SER A 588 19.65 20.04 19.52
CA SER A 588 20.94 20.75 19.41
C SER A 588 20.89 21.78 18.30
N ARG A 589 20.94 23.06 18.66
CA ARG A 589 20.97 24.18 17.69
C ARG A 589 22.18 24.09 16.76
N LEU A 590 23.36 23.76 17.30
CA LEU A 590 24.57 23.57 16.49
C LEU A 590 24.47 22.31 15.62
N GLY A 591 23.85 21.25 16.13
CA GLY A 591 23.56 20.04 15.36
C GLY A 591 22.68 20.33 14.15
N PHE A 592 21.63 21.15 14.32
CA PHE A 592 20.71 21.55 13.25
C PHE A 592 21.46 22.26 12.13
N VAL A 593 22.25 23.27 12.49
CA VAL A 593 23.09 24.02 11.53
C VAL A 593 24.10 23.09 10.83
N GLY A 594 24.81 22.25 11.60
CA GLY A 594 25.79 21.31 11.06
C GLY A 594 25.18 20.30 10.08
N THR A 595 23.97 19.83 10.37
CA THR A 595 23.23 18.89 9.52
C THR A 595 22.75 19.56 8.25
N SER A 596 22.21 20.78 8.34
CA SER A 596 21.84 21.57 7.16
C SER A 596 23.05 21.86 6.27
N ILE A 597 24.23 22.10 6.84
CA ILE A 597 25.48 22.24 6.07
C ILE A 597 25.82 20.93 5.35
N ALA A 598 25.79 19.78 6.05
CA ALA A 598 26.08 18.48 5.45
C ALA A 598 25.12 18.16 4.29
N ILE A 599 23.82 18.37 4.49
CA ILE A 599 22.78 18.21 3.47
C ILE A 599 23.05 19.12 2.26
N SER A 600 23.35 20.41 2.51
CA SER A 600 23.64 21.38 1.46
C SER A 600 24.82 20.94 0.59
N LEU A 601 25.91 20.45 1.20
CA LEU A 601 27.07 19.95 0.46
C LEU A 601 26.74 18.74 -0.42
N VAL A 602 25.88 17.85 0.06
CA VAL A 602 25.40 16.68 -0.71
C VAL A 602 24.57 17.17 -1.90
N PHE A 603 23.62 18.07 -1.67
CA PHE A 603 22.75 18.59 -2.73
C PHE A 603 23.54 19.37 -3.77
N VAL A 604 24.49 20.22 -3.36
CA VAL A 604 25.44 20.89 -4.26
C VAL A 604 26.22 19.87 -5.09
N SER A 605 26.67 18.76 -4.49
CA SER A 605 27.42 17.72 -5.22
C SER A 605 26.58 17.03 -6.29
N ILE A 606 25.33 16.66 -5.97
CA ILE A 606 24.40 16.02 -6.90
C ILE A 606 24.03 16.98 -8.03
N VAL A 607 23.58 18.20 -7.68
CA VAL A 607 23.15 19.22 -8.65
C VAL A 607 24.30 19.66 -9.55
N TYR A 608 25.50 19.83 -8.99
CA TYR A 608 26.70 20.18 -9.75
C TYR A 608 27.14 19.04 -10.68
N MET A 609 27.07 17.78 -10.24
CA MET A 609 27.34 16.61 -11.09
C MET A 609 26.40 16.58 -12.29
N LEU A 610 25.09 16.66 -12.06
CA LEU A 610 24.10 16.61 -13.15
C LEU A 610 24.30 17.78 -14.12
N SER A 611 24.45 18.99 -13.59
CA SER A 611 24.60 20.20 -14.39
C SER A 611 25.93 20.25 -15.16
N THR A 612 27.00 19.69 -14.63
CA THR A 612 28.31 19.67 -15.33
C THR A 612 28.36 18.57 -16.39
N CYS A 613 27.82 17.38 -16.09
CA CYS A 613 27.81 16.25 -17.00
C CYS A 613 26.86 16.47 -18.18
N PHE A 614 25.69 17.06 -17.95
CA PHE A 614 24.62 17.16 -18.96
C PHE A 614 24.21 18.60 -19.31
N GLN A 615 24.87 19.62 -18.74
CA GLN A 615 24.60 21.05 -19.00
C GLN A 615 23.11 21.40 -18.84
N HIS A 616 22.47 21.95 -19.88
CA HIS A 616 21.05 22.34 -19.85
C HIS A 616 20.10 21.17 -19.56
N ILE A 617 20.40 19.97 -20.05
CA ILE A 617 19.60 18.77 -19.77
C ILE A 617 19.71 18.40 -18.29
N GLY A 618 20.93 18.47 -17.74
CA GLY A 618 21.19 18.21 -16.33
C GLY A 618 20.42 19.15 -15.40
N LYS A 619 20.35 20.43 -15.76
CA LYS A 619 19.54 21.43 -15.06
C LYS A 619 18.06 21.05 -15.09
N GLY A 620 17.53 20.59 -16.22
CA GLY A 620 16.16 20.08 -16.32
C GLY A 620 15.91 18.85 -15.44
N LEU A 621 16.85 17.90 -15.42
CA LEU A 621 16.77 16.72 -14.54
C LEU A 621 16.74 17.10 -13.06
N CYS A 622 17.51 18.12 -12.63
CA CYS A 622 17.47 18.60 -11.25
C CYS A 622 16.07 19.08 -10.84
N VAL A 623 15.34 19.74 -11.74
CA VAL A 623 13.96 20.19 -11.49
C VAL A 623 13.01 19.00 -11.43
N ILE A 624 13.12 18.04 -12.34
CA ILE A 624 12.29 16.83 -12.33
C ILE A 624 12.49 16.04 -11.03
N ILE A 625 13.75 15.82 -10.64
CA ILE A 625 14.11 15.12 -9.40
C ILE A 625 13.55 15.88 -8.18
N MET A 626 13.64 17.21 -8.16
CA MET A 626 13.04 18.02 -7.09
C MET A 626 11.53 17.81 -6.97
N VAL A 627 10.80 17.88 -8.09
CA VAL A 627 9.34 17.77 -8.11
C VAL A 627 8.87 16.38 -7.65
N VAL A 628 9.54 15.32 -8.10
CA VAL A 628 9.18 13.93 -7.71
C VAL A 628 9.50 13.66 -6.23
N GLN A 629 10.55 14.29 -5.69
CA GLN A 629 10.94 14.12 -4.29
C GLN A 629 9.95 14.72 -3.29
N ILE A 630 9.22 15.78 -3.64
CA ILE A 630 8.27 16.44 -2.71
C ILE A 630 7.23 15.45 -2.16
N PRO A 631 6.46 14.72 -3.01
CA PRO A 631 5.58 13.66 -2.52
C PRO A 631 6.36 12.38 -2.17
N GLY A 632 7.48 12.09 -2.83
CA GLY A 632 8.19 10.81 -2.74
C GLY A 632 9.13 10.60 -1.55
N SER A 633 9.39 11.62 -0.73
CA SER A 633 10.36 11.58 0.39
C SER A 633 9.73 11.49 1.78
N ALA A 634 8.42 11.21 1.85
CA ALA A 634 7.66 11.13 3.09
C ALA A 634 7.74 12.37 4.00
N GLY A 635 7.87 13.56 3.38
CA GLY A 635 7.92 14.83 4.07
C GLY A 635 6.58 15.26 4.67
N LEU A 636 5.50 15.20 3.89
CA LEU A 636 4.13 15.52 4.32
C LEU A 636 3.41 14.31 4.92
N TYR A 637 3.52 13.15 4.26
CA TYR A 637 2.75 11.95 4.57
C TYR A 637 3.71 10.78 4.84
N PRO A 638 3.34 9.82 5.70
CA PRO A 638 4.08 8.56 5.84
C PRO A 638 4.25 7.87 4.48
N VAL A 639 5.39 7.21 4.27
CA VAL A 639 5.71 6.56 2.98
C VAL A 639 4.68 5.49 2.63
N GLU A 640 4.08 4.84 3.63
CA GLU A 640 3.08 3.78 3.52
C GLU A 640 1.78 4.28 2.88
N MET A 641 1.45 5.56 3.02
CA MET A 641 0.26 6.18 2.42
C MET A 641 0.46 6.56 0.95
N LEU A 642 1.69 6.45 0.43
CA LEU A 642 2.01 6.85 -0.94
C LEU A 642 1.78 5.69 -1.93
N PRO A 643 1.43 5.99 -3.19
CA PRO A 643 1.37 4.98 -4.24
C PRO A 643 2.67 4.18 -4.41
N SER A 644 2.56 2.94 -4.92
CA SER A 644 3.67 2.00 -5.13
C SER A 644 4.88 2.62 -5.86
N PHE A 645 4.63 3.45 -6.88
CA PHE A 645 5.66 4.18 -7.62
C PHE A 645 6.54 5.06 -6.72
N PHE A 646 5.95 5.85 -5.82
CA PHE A 646 6.69 6.72 -4.91
C PHE A 646 7.41 5.92 -3.82
N ARG A 647 6.77 4.85 -3.31
CA ARG A 647 7.40 3.93 -2.35
C ARG A 647 8.65 3.24 -2.91
N PHE A 648 8.63 2.88 -4.20
CA PHE A 648 9.78 2.29 -4.88
C PHE A 648 10.95 3.27 -5.02
N LEU A 649 10.68 4.54 -5.34
CA LEU A 649 11.73 5.56 -5.53
C LEU A 649 12.20 6.18 -4.21
N HIS A 650 11.40 6.14 -3.15
CA HIS A 650 11.69 6.74 -1.84
C HIS A 650 13.11 6.48 -1.31
N PRO A 651 13.71 5.26 -1.40
CA PRO A 651 15.06 5.01 -0.92
C PRO A 651 16.18 5.66 -1.74
N LEU A 652 15.90 6.12 -2.97
CA LEU A 652 16.87 6.76 -3.87
C LEU A 652 16.90 8.28 -3.71
N PHE A 653 16.00 8.84 -2.89
CA PHE A 653 15.81 10.27 -2.80
C PHE A 653 16.64 10.89 -1.67
N PRO A 654 17.54 11.85 -1.97
CA PRO A 654 18.29 12.56 -0.95
C PRO A 654 17.40 13.26 0.09
N PHE A 655 16.20 13.72 -0.30
CA PHE A 655 15.25 14.35 0.63
C PHE A 655 14.81 13.41 1.74
N THR A 656 14.67 12.11 1.46
CA THR A 656 14.26 11.11 2.46
C THR A 656 15.21 11.13 3.65
N TYR A 657 16.52 11.03 3.38
CA TYR A 657 17.54 10.98 4.42
C TYR A 657 17.81 12.37 5.03
N GLY A 658 17.73 13.44 4.24
CA GLY A 658 17.90 14.80 4.73
C GLY A 658 16.76 15.25 5.66
N ILE A 659 15.51 14.89 5.35
CA ILE A 659 14.35 15.17 6.20
C ILE A 659 14.46 14.37 7.49
N ASN A 660 14.76 13.07 7.41
CA ASN A 660 14.87 12.22 8.59
C ASN A 660 16.04 12.62 9.50
N ALA A 661 17.19 13.02 8.95
CA ALA A 661 18.30 13.53 9.75
C ALA A 661 17.93 14.82 10.52
N LEU A 662 17.20 15.73 9.88
CA LEU A 662 16.70 16.93 10.56
C LEU A 662 15.57 16.61 11.56
N ARG A 663 14.70 15.64 11.28
CA ARG A 663 13.66 15.18 12.24
C ARG A 663 14.28 14.66 13.53
N GLU A 664 15.36 13.88 13.46
CA GLU A 664 16.07 13.40 14.65
C GLU A 664 16.61 14.56 15.51
N ILE A 665 17.05 15.65 14.87
CA ILE A 665 17.52 16.84 15.57
C ILE A 665 16.38 17.67 16.14
N VAL A 666 15.24 17.73 15.47
CA VAL A 666 14.07 18.49 15.92
C VAL A 666 13.34 17.77 17.06
N GLY A 667 13.02 16.49 16.86
CA GLY A 667 12.17 15.70 17.75
C GLY A 667 12.91 14.85 18.79
N GLY A 668 14.15 14.43 18.51
CA GLY A 668 14.90 13.52 19.37
C GLY A 668 15.56 12.39 18.58
N PHE A 669 16.66 11.86 19.13
CA PHE A 669 17.44 10.82 18.49
C PHE A 669 16.96 9.42 18.87
N TYR A 670 16.89 8.51 17.89
CA TYR A 670 16.61 7.09 18.11
C TYR A 670 17.68 6.18 17.50
N GLY A 671 18.38 5.44 18.35
CA GLY A 671 19.38 4.44 17.94
C GLY A 671 20.49 5.03 17.07
N ARG A 672 20.66 4.48 15.85
CA ARG A 672 21.66 4.93 14.87
C ARG A 672 21.04 5.64 13.65
N THR A 673 19.76 6.00 13.71
CA THR A 673 18.99 6.54 12.57
C THR A 673 19.66 7.78 11.97
N TYR A 674 19.98 8.78 12.81
CA TYR A 674 20.69 9.98 12.39
C TYR A 674 21.99 9.69 11.65
N LEU A 675 22.84 8.80 12.19
CA LEU A 675 24.12 8.43 11.57
C LEU A 675 23.92 7.66 10.25
N SER A 676 22.92 6.77 10.19
CA SER A 676 22.56 6.04 8.96
C SER A 676 22.10 7.00 7.86
N CYS A 677 21.27 7.99 8.18
CA CYS A 677 20.84 9.02 7.22
C CYS A 677 22.03 9.82 6.67
N LEU A 678 22.94 10.28 7.55
CA LEU A 678 24.14 10.99 7.12
C LEU A 678 25.09 10.10 6.30
N ALA A 679 25.20 8.81 6.63
CA ALA A 679 26.04 7.87 5.89
C ALA A 679 25.51 7.65 4.46
N VAL A 680 24.19 7.51 4.29
CA VAL A 680 23.59 7.36 2.96
C VAL A 680 23.76 8.65 2.13
N LEU A 681 23.47 9.81 2.72
CA LEU A 681 23.72 11.11 2.05
C LEU A 681 25.19 11.28 1.65
N GLY A 682 26.13 10.88 2.52
CA GLY A 682 27.55 10.87 2.22
C GLY A 682 27.89 9.94 1.05
N ALA A 683 27.29 8.74 1.01
CA ALA A 683 27.46 7.80 -0.09
C ALA A 683 26.92 8.37 -1.43
N GLU A 684 25.76 9.02 -1.41
CA GLU A 684 25.19 9.70 -2.59
C GLU A 684 26.10 10.81 -3.11
N ALA A 685 26.68 11.61 -2.21
CA ALA A 685 27.67 12.61 -2.60
C ALA A 685 28.91 11.97 -3.24
N LEU A 686 29.44 10.89 -2.67
CA LEU A 686 30.59 10.16 -3.24
C LEU A 686 30.28 9.60 -4.63
N VAL A 687 29.09 9.04 -4.82
CA VAL A 687 28.61 8.57 -6.13
C VAL A 687 28.52 9.74 -7.11
N ALA A 688 27.98 10.89 -6.71
CA ALA A 688 27.93 12.09 -7.54
C ALA A 688 29.34 12.56 -7.94
N PHE A 689 30.31 12.54 -7.03
CA PHE A 689 31.71 12.86 -7.34
C PHE A 689 32.33 11.86 -8.33
N ALA A 690 32.14 10.56 -8.10
CA ALA A 690 32.65 9.51 -8.97
C ALA A 690 32.12 9.66 -10.40
N ILE A 691 30.80 9.87 -10.54
CA ILE A 691 30.16 10.11 -11.84
C ILE A 691 30.65 11.42 -12.46
N GLY A 692 30.71 12.51 -11.69
CA GLY A 692 31.14 13.83 -12.16
C GLY A 692 32.57 13.83 -12.70
N LEU A 693 33.49 13.09 -12.07
CA LEU A 693 34.88 12.98 -12.50
C LEU A 693 35.05 12.00 -13.67
N ALA A 694 34.36 10.86 -13.66
CA ALA A 694 34.50 9.81 -14.66
C ALA A 694 33.76 10.11 -15.97
N LEU A 695 32.53 10.62 -15.89
CA LEU A 695 31.63 10.76 -17.03
C LEU A 695 31.86 12.05 -17.83
N ARG A 696 32.33 13.13 -17.16
CA ARG A 696 32.54 14.44 -17.78
C ARG A 696 33.40 14.39 -19.06
N PRO A 697 34.57 13.71 -19.12
CA PRO A 697 35.38 13.64 -20.33
C PRO A 697 34.67 13.00 -21.54
N PHE A 698 33.75 12.07 -21.30
CA PHE A 698 33.01 11.38 -22.37
C PHE A 698 31.89 12.23 -22.94
N LEU A 699 31.31 13.11 -22.11
CA LEU A 699 30.17 13.95 -22.50
C LEU A 699 30.56 15.31 -23.07
N VAL A 700 31.86 15.70 -23.07
CA VAL A 700 32.32 16.99 -23.61
C VAL A 700 31.85 17.25 -25.04
N ASN A 701 31.98 16.24 -25.92
CA ASN A 701 31.59 16.39 -27.33
C ASN A 701 30.07 16.50 -27.49
N LEU A 702 29.30 15.77 -26.68
CA LEU A 702 27.85 15.83 -26.68
C LEU A 702 27.36 17.20 -26.18
N ASN A 703 27.94 17.69 -25.09
CA ASN A 703 27.62 18.98 -24.51
C ASN A 703 27.96 20.14 -25.44
N ALA A 704 29.12 20.08 -26.11
CA ALA A 704 29.53 21.09 -27.08
C ALA A 704 28.53 21.20 -28.25
N MET A 705 28.03 20.06 -28.73
CA MET A 705 27.02 19.99 -29.78
C MET A 705 25.71 20.62 -29.34
N ILE A 706 25.15 20.17 -28.21
CA ILE A 706 23.87 20.67 -27.68
C ILE A 706 23.95 22.17 -27.42
N THR A 707 25.05 22.64 -26.86
CA THR A 707 25.30 24.06 -26.59
C THR A 707 25.32 24.87 -27.88
N ARG A 708 25.99 24.40 -28.93
CA ARG A 708 26.01 25.05 -30.24
C ARG A 708 24.59 25.12 -30.83
N ASP A 709 23.88 24.00 -30.83
CA ASP A 709 22.53 23.92 -31.38
C ASP A 709 21.56 24.82 -30.61
N LEU A 710 21.62 24.86 -29.28
CA LEU A 710 20.82 25.79 -28.47
C LEU A 710 21.19 27.26 -28.74
N SER A 711 22.48 27.56 -28.87
CA SER A 711 22.95 28.93 -29.16
C SER A 711 22.46 29.45 -30.52
N SER A 712 22.24 28.56 -31.49
CA SER A 712 21.75 28.93 -32.82
C SER A 712 20.33 29.51 -32.80
N SER A 713 19.55 29.25 -31.74
CA SER A 713 18.23 29.84 -31.56
C SER A 713 18.27 31.32 -31.15
N GLY A 714 19.41 31.81 -30.63
CA GLY A 714 19.55 33.15 -30.06
C GLY A 714 18.82 33.37 -28.72
N LEU A 715 18.05 32.40 -28.23
CA LEU A 715 17.22 32.53 -27.01
C LEU A 715 17.87 31.93 -25.76
N PHE A 716 18.79 30.97 -25.91
CA PHE A 716 19.41 30.27 -24.78
C PHE A 716 20.81 30.80 -24.49
N LEU A 717 21.07 31.09 -23.20
CA LEU A 717 22.41 31.40 -22.68
C LEU A 717 23.29 30.16 -22.75
N ALA A 718 24.11 30.05 -23.79
CA ALA A 718 24.95 28.89 -24.07
C ALA A 718 26.42 29.15 -23.67
N GLU A 719 26.94 28.42 -22.67
CA GLU A 719 28.34 28.52 -22.25
C GLU A 719 29.27 27.72 -23.18
N ALA A 720 30.21 28.39 -23.85
CA ALA A 720 31.19 27.70 -24.69
C ALA A 720 32.06 26.75 -23.87
N THR A 721 31.94 25.43 -24.11
CA THR A 721 32.74 24.40 -23.43
C THR A 721 34.23 24.54 -23.77
N ARG A 722 35.06 24.90 -22.78
CA ARG A 722 36.52 25.15 -22.97
C ARG A 722 37.42 23.95 -22.64
N VAL A 723 36.88 22.74 -22.61
CA VAL A 723 37.67 21.51 -22.44
C VAL A 723 38.24 21.10 -23.80
N PRO A 724 39.55 20.76 -23.95
CA PRO A 724 40.12 20.40 -25.23
C PRO A 724 39.42 19.17 -25.82
N SER A 725 38.56 19.40 -26.82
CA SER A 725 37.85 18.33 -27.50
C SER A 725 38.82 17.60 -28.43
N ASN A 726 39.03 16.31 -28.19
CA ASN A 726 39.66 15.45 -29.19
C ASN A 726 38.64 15.25 -30.32
N ARG A 727 38.63 16.18 -31.28
CA ARG A 727 37.62 16.28 -32.34
C ARG A 727 37.51 15.03 -33.23
N TYR A 728 38.57 14.23 -33.33
CA TYR A 728 38.65 13.03 -34.17
C TYR A 728 39.17 11.82 -33.39
N ARG A 729 38.57 10.63 -33.59
CA ARG A 729 39.05 9.36 -32.97
C ARG A 729 40.34 8.88 -33.65
N LEU A 730 41.25 8.26 -32.88
CA LEU A 730 42.56 7.83 -33.41
C LEU A 730 42.40 6.81 -34.54
N THR A 731 41.46 5.88 -34.38
CA THR A 731 41.12 4.89 -35.41
C THR A 731 40.68 5.53 -36.73
N HIS A 732 39.99 6.67 -36.69
CA HIS A 732 39.59 7.39 -37.91
C HIS A 732 40.75 8.18 -38.54
N ILE A 733 41.65 8.74 -37.73
CA ILE A 733 42.87 9.40 -38.24
C ILE A 733 43.77 8.36 -38.91
N VAL A 734 43.97 7.20 -38.29
CA VAL A 734 44.77 6.11 -38.85
C VAL A 734 44.12 5.53 -40.10
N ALA A 735 42.80 5.31 -40.10
CA ALA A 735 42.09 4.86 -41.29
C ALA A 735 42.15 5.87 -42.45
N ALA A 736 42.04 7.18 -42.16
CA ALA A 736 42.15 8.24 -43.17
C ALA A 736 43.56 8.40 -43.74
N LEU A 737 44.61 7.98 -42.99
CA LEU A 737 46.00 7.95 -43.46
C LEU A 737 46.36 6.64 -44.18
N ALA A 738 45.68 5.54 -43.87
CA ALA A 738 45.94 4.24 -44.49
C ALA A 738 45.32 4.11 -45.89
N ASP A 739 44.12 4.66 -46.09
CA ASP A 739 43.42 4.70 -47.38
C ASP A 739 42.51 5.93 -47.43
N HIS A 740 43.07 7.06 -47.87
CA HIS A 740 42.36 8.35 -47.84
C HIS A 740 41.11 8.33 -48.73
N GLU A 741 41.23 7.86 -49.97
CA GLU A 741 40.12 7.81 -50.91
C GLU A 741 39.03 6.80 -50.51
N GLY A 742 39.43 5.60 -50.05
CA GLY A 742 38.47 4.59 -49.60
C GLY A 742 37.77 5.00 -48.29
N PHE A 743 38.47 5.67 -47.38
CA PHE A 743 37.88 6.27 -46.19
C PHE A 743 36.87 7.36 -46.57
N GLN A 744 37.22 8.28 -47.47
CA GLN A 744 36.33 9.35 -47.93
C GLN A 744 35.08 8.79 -48.63
N ARG A 745 35.24 7.82 -49.55
CA ARG A 745 34.11 7.15 -50.24
C ARG A 745 33.19 6.38 -49.27
N SER A 746 33.76 5.65 -48.31
CA SER A 746 32.96 4.88 -47.34
C SER A 746 32.21 5.76 -46.33
N VAL A 747 32.80 6.88 -45.91
CA VAL A 747 32.19 7.84 -44.99
C VAL A 747 31.10 8.64 -45.70
N SER A 748 31.36 9.18 -46.89
CA SER A 748 30.38 9.93 -47.69
C SER A 748 29.16 9.08 -48.05
N GLY A 749 29.35 7.81 -48.43
CA GLY A 749 28.25 6.88 -48.69
C GLY A 749 27.43 6.51 -47.45
N ARG A 750 28.02 6.50 -46.24
CA ARG A 750 27.29 6.31 -44.97
C ARG A 750 26.53 7.57 -44.56
N ALA A 751 27.17 8.74 -44.68
CA ALA A 751 26.56 10.03 -44.37
C ALA A 751 25.37 10.34 -45.28
N ALA A 752 25.48 10.12 -46.59
CA ALA A 752 24.38 10.32 -47.54
C ALA A 752 23.18 9.39 -47.25
N ARG A 753 23.43 8.14 -46.87
CA ARG A 753 22.37 7.20 -46.46
C ARG A 753 21.70 7.64 -45.16
N PHE A 754 22.47 8.14 -44.20
CA PHE A 754 21.95 8.65 -42.94
C PHE A 754 21.12 9.93 -43.14
N GLU A 755 21.63 10.93 -43.88
CA GLU A 755 20.93 12.20 -44.16
C GLU A 755 19.59 11.99 -44.89
N ARG A 756 19.51 11.01 -45.81
CA ARG A 756 18.23 10.66 -46.47
C ARG A 756 17.18 10.13 -45.49
N ARG A 757 17.60 9.41 -44.42
CA ARG A 757 16.69 8.80 -43.43
C ARG A 757 16.44 9.69 -42.22
N TYR A 758 17.40 10.55 -41.88
CA TYR A 758 17.36 11.45 -40.71
C TYR A 758 16.05 12.23 -40.56
N PRO A 759 15.51 12.94 -41.57
CA PRO A 759 14.27 13.70 -41.39
C PRO A 759 13.05 12.82 -41.10
N ARG A 760 13.01 11.60 -41.64
CA ARG A 760 11.92 10.64 -41.36
C ARG A 760 12.03 10.09 -39.93
N ILE A 761 13.23 9.67 -39.51
CA ILE A 761 13.48 9.16 -38.16
C ILE A 761 13.19 10.24 -37.11
N ARG A 762 13.65 11.48 -37.35
CA ARG A 762 13.40 12.62 -36.46
C ARG A 762 11.90 12.93 -36.33
N ARG A 763 11.16 12.99 -37.44
CA ARG A 763 9.72 13.23 -37.43
C ARG A 763 8.97 12.11 -36.72
N ALA A 764 9.33 10.85 -36.96
CA ALA A 764 8.74 9.71 -36.28
C ALA A 764 9.00 9.74 -34.77
N ALA A 765 10.22 10.05 -34.34
CA ALA A 765 10.55 10.17 -32.91
C ALA A 765 9.81 11.32 -32.23
N ILE A 766 9.66 12.48 -32.88
CA ILE A 766 8.86 13.60 -32.35
C ILE A 766 7.37 13.22 -32.29
N PHE A 767 6.85 12.59 -33.34
CA PHE A 767 5.46 12.13 -33.40
C PHE A 767 5.16 11.11 -32.29
N LEU A 768 6.00 10.11 -32.11
CA LEU A 768 5.92 9.14 -31.01
C LEU A 768 6.13 9.79 -29.63
N GLY A 769 6.98 10.81 -29.56
CA GLY A 769 7.20 11.62 -28.36
C GLY A 769 5.98 12.42 -27.93
N ILE A 770 5.03 12.68 -28.84
CA ILE A 770 3.76 13.38 -28.53
C ILE A 770 2.62 12.37 -28.37
N ILE A 771 2.48 11.41 -29.29
CA ILE A 771 1.34 10.51 -29.32
C ILE A 771 1.33 9.50 -28.19
N VAL A 772 2.48 8.92 -27.83
CA VAL A 772 2.51 7.94 -26.73
C VAL A 772 2.10 8.59 -25.40
N PRO A 773 2.60 9.80 -25.04
CA PRO A 773 2.03 10.57 -23.93
C PRO A 773 0.52 10.80 -24.00
N VAL A 774 -0.01 11.19 -25.17
CA VAL A 774 -1.45 11.41 -25.35
C VAL A 774 -2.23 10.12 -25.16
N VAL A 775 -1.74 9.00 -25.69
CA VAL A 775 -2.36 7.67 -25.52
C VAL A 775 -2.31 7.24 -24.06
N LEU A 776 -1.18 7.42 -23.37
CA LEU A 776 -1.05 7.14 -21.94
C LEU A 776 -2.02 8.01 -21.12
N ALA A 777 -2.16 9.29 -21.45
CA ALA A 777 -3.12 10.18 -20.81
C ALA A 777 -4.58 9.71 -21.03
N VAL A 778 -4.93 9.30 -22.25
CA VAL A 778 -6.27 8.75 -22.56
C VAL A 778 -6.51 7.43 -21.81
N LEU A 779 -5.54 6.52 -21.77
CA LEU A 779 -5.62 5.27 -21.01
C LEU A 779 -5.77 5.50 -19.50
N SER A 780 -5.11 6.53 -18.97
CA SER A 780 -5.26 6.95 -17.57
C SER A 780 -6.69 7.43 -17.28
N VAL A 781 -7.31 8.17 -18.19
CA VAL A 781 -8.69 8.67 -18.04
C VAL A 781 -9.70 7.54 -18.22
N ALA A 782 -9.40 6.55 -19.06
CA ALA A 782 -10.23 5.38 -19.29
C ALA A 782 -10.14 4.32 -18.17
N ASN A 783 -9.43 4.61 -17.07
CA ASN A 783 -9.29 3.78 -15.86
C ASN A 783 -8.71 2.37 -16.12
N VAL A 784 -7.93 2.20 -17.20
CA VAL A 784 -7.38 0.89 -17.63
C VAL A 784 -6.10 0.51 -16.86
N ALA A 785 -5.44 1.47 -16.21
CA ALA A 785 -4.22 1.26 -15.43
C ALA A 785 -4.11 2.27 -14.27
N GLU A 786 -3.40 1.91 -13.19
CA GLU A 786 -3.16 2.81 -12.06
C GLU A 786 -2.43 4.09 -12.51
N VAL A 787 -3.05 5.25 -12.26
CA VAL A 787 -2.55 6.58 -12.67
C VAL A 787 -1.06 6.82 -12.34
N PRO A 788 -0.53 6.42 -11.16
CA PRO A 788 0.89 6.60 -10.84
C PRO A 788 1.83 5.80 -11.74
N ILE A 789 1.44 4.60 -12.16
CA ILE A 789 2.23 3.76 -13.08
C ILE A 789 2.26 4.40 -14.46
N VAL A 790 1.11 4.92 -14.91
CA VAL A 790 1.00 5.61 -16.20
C VAL A 790 1.86 6.89 -16.23
N LEU A 791 1.83 7.68 -15.16
CA LEU A 791 2.69 8.86 -15.01
C LEU A 791 4.18 8.48 -14.98
N GLY A 792 4.55 7.42 -14.26
CA GLY A 792 5.92 6.90 -14.26
C GLY A 792 6.38 6.48 -15.65
N ALA A 793 5.56 5.69 -16.36
CA ALA A 793 5.83 5.26 -17.73
C ALA A 793 5.94 6.44 -18.70
N TRP A 794 5.12 7.48 -18.52
CA TRP A 794 5.18 8.71 -19.30
C TRP A 794 6.53 9.41 -19.13
N ILE A 795 6.98 9.65 -17.88
CA ILE A 795 8.29 10.28 -17.63
C ILE A 795 9.41 9.48 -18.27
N VAL A 796 9.42 8.15 -18.09
CA VAL A 796 10.42 7.25 -18.67
C VAL A 796 10.41 7.34 -20.21
N TRP A 797 9.22 7.33 -20.82
CA TRP A 797 9.09 7.44 -22.27
C TRP A 797 9.63 8.77 -22.82
N VAL A 798 9.31 9.89 -22.15
CA VAL A 798 9.82 11.21 -22.54
C VAL A 798 11.34 11.23 -22.45
N LEU A 799 11.92 10.69 -21.37
CA LEU A 799 13.36 10.58 -21.23
C LEU A 799 13.98 9.70 -22.34
N LEU A 800 13.36 8.56 -22.68
CA LEU A 800 13.82 7.68 -23.75
C LEU A 800 13.82 8.38 -25.12
N VAL A 801 12.74 9.12 -25.45
CA VAL A 801 12.66 9.87 -26.72
C VAL A 801 13.69 10.99 -26.76
N ILE A 802 13.88 11.73 -25.66
CA ILE A 802 14.91 12.76 -25.55
C ILE A 802 16.30 12.14 -25.75
N SER A 803 16.63 11.05 -25.05
CA SER A 803 17.90 10.34 -25.20
C SER A 803 18.11 9.82 -26.63
N PHE A 804 17.06 9.30 -27.27
CA PHE A 804 17.12 8.85 -28.66
C PHE A 804 17.39 10.00 -29.63
N LEU A 805 16.70 11.13 -29.49
CA LEU A 805 16.91 12.32 -30.33
C LEU A 805 18.31 12.90 -30.15
N ILE A 806 18.82 12.95 -28.92
CA ILE A 806 20.20 13.36 -28.63
C ILE A 806 21.20 12.40 -29.27
N GLY A 807 20.98 11.08 -29.15
CA GLY A 807 21.82 10.07 -29.78
C GLY A 807 21.82 10.16 -31.31
N LEU A 808 20.66 10.38 -31.91
CA LEU A 808 20.50 10.58 -33.36
C LEU A 808 21.28 11.81 -33.84
N GLN A 809 21.20 12.92 -33.12
CA GLN A 809 21.95 14.15 -33.42
C GLN A 809 23.46 13.95 -33.24
N TYR A 810 23.88 13.21 -32.21
CA TYR A 810 25.29 12.87 -32.00
C TYR A 810 25.88 12.02 -33.14
N VAL A 811 25.12 11.04 -33.66
CA VAL A 811 25.54 10.23 -34.82
C VAL A 811 25.69 11.10 -36.07
N ARG A 812 24.74 12.03 -36.30
CA ARG A 812 24.80 12.98 -37.42
C ARG A 812 26.09 13.78 -37.40
N GLU A 813 26.38 14.41 -36.28
CA GLU A 813 27.57 15.24 -36.12
C GLU A 813 28.87 14.40 -36.13
N ALA A 814 28.83 13.15 -35.66
CA ALA A 814 29.95 12.23 -35.79
C ALA A 814 30.28 11.91 -37.25
N LEU A 815 29.27 11.74 -38.11
CA LEU A 815 29.44 11.53 -39.55
C LEU A 815 29.94 12.80 -40.26
N GLU A 816 29.39 13.97 -39.92
CA GLU A 816 29.90 15.26 -40.44
C GLU A 816 31.38 15.47 -40.09
N ARG A 817 31.78 15.16 -38.85
CA ARG A 817 33.20 15.20 -38.45
C ARG A 817 34.05 14.23 -39.27
N GLN A 818 33.59 13.00 -39.51
CA GLN A 818 34.33 12.05 -40.35
C GLN A 818 34.45 12.53 -41.81
N GLN A 819 33.42 13.18 -42.36
CA GLN A 819 33.46 13.76 -43.70
C GLN A 819 34.47 14.90 -43.80
N LEU A 820 34.51 15.78 -42.79
CA LEU A 820 35.52 16.84 -42.71
C LEU A 820 36.94 16.26 -42.63
N LEU A 821 37.15 15.18 -41.87
CA LEU A 821 38.46 14.52 -41.79
C LEU A 821 38.88 13.89 -43.13
N GLY A 822 37.94 13.30 -43.87
CA GLY A 822 38.19 12.75 -45.21
C GLY A 822 38.26 13.80 -46.32
N ALA A 823 38.05 15.09 -46.01
CA ALA A 823 38.19 16.20 -46.94
C ALA A 823 39.43 17.07 -46.63
N MET A 824 40.15 16.77 -45.55
CA MET A 824 41.42 17.42 -45.19
C MET A 824 42.56 16.87 -46.05
N ASP A 825 43.51 17.73 -46.40
CA ASP A 825 44.72 17.29 -47.09
C ASP A 825 45.57 16.34 -46.22
N GLU A 826 46.33 15.46 -46.84
CA GLU A 826 47.08 14.40 -46.15
C GLU A 826 48.10 14.99 -45.15
N GLY A 827 48.69 16.14 -45.47
CA GLY A 827 49.58 16.89 -44.58
C GLY A 827 48.89 17.36 -43.30
N ASP A 828 47.64 17.81 -43.40
CA ASP A 828 46.84 18.25 -42.26
C ASP A 828 46.44 17.07 -41.36
N VAL A 829 46.06 15.94 -41.95
CA VAL A 829 45.72 14.71 -41.19
C VAL A 829 46.96 14.18 -40.44
N ARG A 830 48.14 14.24 -41.05
CA ARG A 830 49.41 13.87 -40.41
C ARG A 830 49.79 14.81 -39.26
N SER A 831 49.46 16.10 -39.37
CA SER A 831 49.62 17.07 -38.28
C SER A 831 48.74 16.73 -37.06
N LEU A 832 47.54 16.19 -37.29
CA LEU A 832 46.63 15.73 -36.22
C LEU A 832 47.18 14.50 -35.50
N LEU A 833 47.76 13.55 -36.25
CA LEU A 833 48.41 12.36 -35.67
C LEU A 833 49.62 12.74 -34.82
N THR A 834 50.49 13.60 -35.33
CA THR A 834 51.71 14.06 -34.62
C THR A 834 51.38 14.83 -33.34
N ARG A 835 50.40 15.74 -33.38
CA ARG A 835 49.88 16.41 -32.18
C ARG A 835 49.32 15.42 -31.16
N ARG A 836 48.65 14.34 -31.62
CA ARG A 836 48.11 13.32 -30.72
C ARG A 836 49.20 12.46 -30.08
N VAL A 837 50.23 12.09 -30.84
CA VAL A 837 51.39 11.33 -30.35
C VAL A 837 52.20 12.17 -29.36
N GLN A 838 52.44 13.45 -29.64
CA GLN A 838 53.07 14.38 -28.68
C GLN A 838 52.20 14.61 -27.43
N GLY A 839 50.88 14.74 -27.59
CA GLY A 839 49.92 14.88 -26.50
C GLY A 839 49.77 13.62 -25.62
N ALA A 840 49.99 12.43 -26.19
CA ALA A 840 50.04 11.17 -25.45
C ALA A 840 51.37 11.02 -24.72
N ARG A 841 52.50 11.31 -25.37
CA ARG A 841 53.83 11.31 -24.76
C ARG A 841 53.94 12.28 -23.58
N SER A 842 53.40 13.49 -23.71
CA SER A 842 53.37 14.47 -22.61
C SER A 842 52.49 14.02 -21.43
N ARG A 843 51.33 13.40 -21.70
CA ARG A 843 50.47 12.81 -20.64
C ARG A 843 51.11 11.63 -19.93
N ILE A 844 51.80 10.75 -20.66
CA ILE A 844 52.55 9.63 -20.08
C ILE A 844 53.72 10.15 -19.27
N ALA A 845 54.45 11.17 -19.74
CA ALA A 845 55.52 11.82 -19.00
C ALA A 845 55.02 12.51 -17.72
N LEU A 846 53.87 13.20 -17.77
CA LEU A 846 53.22 13.81 -16.60
C LEU A 846 52.70 12.76 -15.60
N GLY A 847 52.14 11.66 -16.10
CA GLY A 847 51.70 10.54 -15.27
C GLY A 847 52.87 9.82 -14.59
N ALA A 848 53.94 9.56 -15.33
CA ALA A 848 55.18 9.01 -14.79
C ALA A 848 55.80 9.96 -13.74
N ALA A 849 55.86 11.26 -14.03
CA ALA A 849 56.35 12.26 -13.06
C ALA A 849 55.48 12.35 -11.79
N ALA A 850 54.16 12.24 -11.91
CA ALA A 850 53.26 12.22 -10.75
C ALA A 850 53.41 10.95 -9.91
N VAL A 851 53.60 9.79 -10.54
CA VAL A 851 53.89 8.52 -9.85
C VAL A 851 55.27 8.58 -9.18
N SER A 852 56.30 9.06 -9.87
CA SER A 852 57.63 9.26 -9.29
C SER A 852 57.64 10.25 -8.12
N ALA A 853 56.85 11.32 -8.19
CA ALA A 853 56.68 12.27 -7.10
C ALA A 853 55.93 11.63 -5.91
N SER A 854 54.93 10.78 -6.16
CA SER A 854 54.23 10.05 -5.10
C SER A 854 55.13 9.02 -4.41
N ILE A 855 55.96 8.30 -5.18
CA ILE A 855 56.95 7.35 -4.67
C ILE A 855 58.01 8.11 -3.87
N SER A 856 58.52 9.23 -4.38
CA SER A 856 59.50 10.06 -3.66
C SER A 856 58.92 10.59 -2.35
N SER A 857 57.67 11.08 -2.34
CA SER A 857 57.02 11.54 -1.11
C SER A 857 56.74 10.42 -0.11
N ALA A 858 56.45 9.20 -0.57
CA ALA A 858 56.27 8.03 0.28
C ALA A 858 57.61 7.54 0.84
N LEU A 859 58.70 7.65 0.06
CA LEU A 859 60.07 7.34 0.50
C LEU A 859 60.57 8.38 1.52
N GLU A 860 60.26 9.65 1.31
CA GLU A 860 60.61 10.76 2.22
C GLU A 860 59.82 10.66 3.53
N ALA A 861 58.53 10.28 3.47
CA ALA A 861 57.72 10.00 4.65
C ALA A 861 58.21 8.77 5.44
N SER A 862 58.76 7.75 4.77
CA SER A 862 59.31 6.57 5.43
C SER A 862 60.72 6.81 5.99
N LEU A 863 61.55 7.63 5.32
CA LEU A 863 62.85 8.08 5.85
C LEU A 863 62.69 8.99 7.07
N THR A 864 61.74 9.92 7.03
CA THR A 864 61.42 10.76 8.20
C THR A 864 60.86 9.96 9.38
N GLN A 865 60.13 8.88 9.11
CA GLN A 865 59.68 7.94 10.14
C GLN A 865 60.82 7.07 10.71
N TYR A 866 61.82 6.74 9.88
CA TYR A 866 63.04 6.05 10.30
C TYR A 866 63.96 6.95 11.13
N ASP A 867 64.16 8.20 10.72
CA ASP A 867 64.95 9.19 11.44
C ASP A 867 64.28 9.56 12.78
N ALA A 868 62.94 9.71 12.81
CA ALA A 868 62.21 9.93 14.06
C ALA A 868 62.29 8.73 15.03
N ALA A 869 62.39 7.51 14.52
CA ALA A 869 62.61 6.31 15.34
C ALA A 869 64.05 6.21 15.87
N ARG A 870 65.02 6.72 15.13
CA ARG A 870 66.43 6.79 15.53
C ARG A 870 66.69 7.89 16.56
N ASP A 871 66.08 9.07 16.38
CA ASP A 871 66.19 10.19 17.33
C ASP A 871 65.49 9.88 18.67
N ALA A 872 64.43 9.05 18.64
CA ALA A 872 63.79 8.55 19.86
C ALA A 872 64.72 7.64 20.68
N ASP A 873 65.57 6.85 20.03
CA ASP A 873 66.53 5.92 20.67
C ASP A 873 67.75 6.66 21.25
N GLU A 874 68.17 7.78 20.64
CA GLU A 874 69.23 8.65 21.20
C GLU A 874 68.73 9.54 22.37
N SER A 875 67.43 9.84 22.44
CA SER A 875 66.84 10.66 23.51
C SER A 875 66.56 9.93 24.84
N ALA A 876 66.69 8.60 24.87
CA ALA A 876 66.47 7.77 26.06
C ALA A 876 67.69 7.65 27.00
N ALA A 877 68.83 8.27 26.66
CA ALA A 877 70.07 8.20 27.41
C ALA A 877 70.42 9.50 28.15
N ALA A 878 69.52 10.03 29.00
CA ALA A 878 69.88 11.05 29.99
C ALA A 878 68.95 10.97 31.23
N PRO A 879 69.48 10.77 32.45
CA PRO A 879 68.66 10.58 33.65
C PRO A 879 68.21 11.90 34.28
N PRO A 880 67.04 11.96 34.95
CA PRO A 880 66.61 13.11 35.74
C PRO A 880 67.03 12.99 37.23
N VAL A 881 66.85 14.10 37.94
CA VAL A 881 67.58 14.59 39.12
C VAL A 881 66.91 14.24 40.47
N ASP A 882 67.75 13.81 41.42
CA ASP A 882 67.82 14.02 42.90
C ASP A 882 66.82 13.48 43.95
N ASP A 883 67.46 13.05 45.05
CA ASP A 883 67.14 12.90 46.48
C ASP A 883 66.07 11.94 47.10
N THR A 884 66.62 10.89 47.71
CA THR A 884 66.36 10.22 49.03
C THR A 884 64.94 9.96 49.56
N ALA A 885 64.62 8.69 49.85
CA ALA A 885 64.60 8.12 51.22
C ALA A 885 64.17 6.62 51.23
N THR A 886 64.80 5.88 52.14
CA THR A 886 64.85 4.41 52.40
C THR A 886 63.58 3.86 53.14
N PRO A 887 63.46 2.56 53.54
CA PRO A 887 62.99 1.41 52.74
C PRO A 887 61.88 0.50 53.40
N ALA A 888 61.33 -0.43 52.59
CA ALA A 888 60.94 -1.86 52.86
C ALA A 888 59.96 -2.23 54.03
N PRO A 889 59.36 -3.46 54.11
CA PRO A 889 59.61 -4.71 53.35
C PRO A 889 58.38 -5.59 52.91
N GLU A 890 58.70 -6.61 52.09
CA GLU A 890 58.23 -8.03 52.03
C GLU A 890 56.76 -8.50 51.80
N GLY A 891 56.66 -9.62 51.04
CA GLY A 891 55.57 -10.63 51.00
C GLY A 891 54.96 -10.82 49.59
N ALA A 892 55.27 -11.84 48.77
CA ALA A 892 55.03 -13.31 48.83
C ALA A 892 53.69 -13.77 48.19
N GLN A 893 53.81 -14.68 47.20
CA GLN A 893 52.86 -15.75 46.77
C GLN A 893 51.49 -15.33 46.20
N ASP A 894 50.74 -16.06 45.37
CA ASP A 894 50.88 -17.29 44.56
C ASP A 894 49.64 -17.30 43.62
N GLU A 895 49.70 -18.14 42.58
CA GLU A 895 48.60 -18.92 41.96
C GLU A 895 47.22 -18.34 41.60
N GLU A 896 46.92 -18.48 40.31
CA GLU A 896 45.85 -19.29 39.72
C GLU A 896 44.34 -19.02 39.98
N GLU A 897 43.64 -18.96 38.85
CA GLU A 897 42.30 -19.51 38.53
C GLU A 897 41.00 -18.68 38.59
N ALA A 898 40.32 -18.77 37.44
CA ALA A 898 38.88 -18.78 37.16
C ALA A 898 38.04 -17.49 37.29
N LYS A 899 37.79 -16.82 36.15
CA LYS A 899 36.53 -16.97 35.39
C LYS A 899 36.59 -16.34 34.00
#